data_AF-A0A1C5P2A3-F1
#
_entry.id   AF-A0A1C5P2A3-F1
#
_cell.length_a   1.000
_cell.length_b   1.000
_cell.length_c   1.000
_cell.angle_alpha   90.00
_cell.angle_beta   90.00
_cell.angle_gamma   90.00
#
_symmetry.space_group_name_H-M   'P 1'
#
loop_
_entity.id
_entity.type
_entity.pdbx_description
1 polymer ?
#
loop_
_entity_poly.entity_id
_entity_poly.type
_entity_poly.pdbx_seq_one_letter_code
_entity_poly.pdbx_strand_id
1 'polypeptide(L)'
;MRIKEGQIFNLMDTNGRRNDVINALQGYLTILDDIQNEQKMNWASMPESLAQYEFYRQAIELSPEVFGKHGPYDKLVETLESNKDFATAVQTKDMEWIQKNSFMFQSLVKQFDLGIEDRARHYTSNLVKLGFTDEGREISPVGELLLDLKKLRKDDLEILLPIDGVNIVYLRQLMKLRLFDTEGEKYYSPFNLAIFALLKRHRLSENEFSELVQGLSPYSDFSDIEQYVLNYREGDIVSGVSIDIPAEIHTNERLSEAVFRDNYKNRKSNAGVDAYWVYYNFLFDYVENPSSATIDKLLTFFENNKAMLNKAFGCGQNIFTQKTGDRPTTIEFAKQYKKMFEGNLNIYMFKQFSLSKILDQIREYSDTTKRIFKATGIISFDNGFVELAYRELCACIFEEELIKNRIAGSISEELHSYYNCYAEYEEGINSFYCNITSLSQILEYYEEEIKQVEDNIQKEFPGATIEEIPVIVADKRRKEFAEFIDKNYPAEKVKEILGLFSNRSNDKLIKDTVSPDATVPTIYEYVVGIAWYYFSGKRVDILSSYNLTLSANFEPLVHAGGGQGDIVIYEDDKVVMLEATLMNASSQKRGEWEPVLRHSINLKVEEETACTGREVTSFFIADSFDYNTINIWKAVAAVPLQSSTDKDKFTDNVVIMPVNTDELSSLIDKSSEYDSIISKVHKLFEIDTINFDIEWREKFMGSII
;
A
#
# COMPACT_ATOMS: atom_id res chain seq x y z
N MET A 1 -12.93 -11.62 9.71
CA MET A 1 -13.37 -10.38 10.36
C MET A 1 -14.88 -10.38 10.42
N ARG A 2 -15.54 -10.24 11.57
CA ARG A 2 -17.01 -10.17 11.62
C ARG A 2 -17.54 -8.78 11.25
N ILE A 3 -18.58 -8.72 10.42
CA ILE A 3 -19.24 -7.49 9.99
C ILE A 3 -20.76 -7.58 10.18
N LYS A 4 -21.40 -6.44 10.41
CA LYS A 4 -22.86 -6.35 10.55
C LYS A 4 -23.55 -6.22 9.20
N GLU A 5 -24.81 -6.61 9.12
CA GLU A 5 -25.63 -6.37 7.93
C GLU A 5 -25.68 -4.87 7.58
N GLY A 6 -25.46 -4.54 6.31
CA GLY A 6 -25.37 -3.16 5.81
C GLY A 6 -24.06 -2.43 6.13
N GLN A 7 -23.12 -3.05 6.86
CA GLN A 7 -21.79 -2.48 7.08
C GLN A 7 -20.89 -2.73 5.87
N ILE A 8 -20.37 -1.64 5.28
CA ILE A 8 -19.30 -1.74 4.28
C ILE A 8 -17.98 -1.99 5.03
N PHE A 9 -17.30 -3.08 4.70
CA PHE A 9 -16.02 -3.42 5.32
C PHE A 9 -14.93 -2.42 4.92
N ASN A 10 -13.81 -2.44 5.62
CA ASN A 10 -12.58 -1.77 5.21
C ASN A 10 -11.39 -2.59 5.70
N LEU A 11 -10.35 -2.72 4.87
CA LEU A 11 -9.13 -3.41 5.25
C LEU A 11 -8.13 -2.46 5.94
N MET A 12 -8.26 -1.16 5.68
CA MET A 12 -7.53 -0.13 6.39
C MET A 12 -8.38 1.12 6.53
N ASP A 13 -8.36 1.70 7.73
CA ASP A 13 -8.96 3.01 8.00
C ASP A 13 -7.86 4.00 8.40
N THR A 14 -7.56 4.96 7.51
CA THR A 14 -6.58 6.02 7.76
C THR A 14 -7.23 7.38 8.00
N ASN A 15 -8.57 7.46 8.02
CA ASN A 15 -9.31 8.71 7.82
C ASN A 15 -8.80 9.53 6.60
N GLY A 16 -8.27 8.85 5.57
CA GLY A 16 -7.74 9.45 4.34
C GLY A 16 -6.44 10.24 4.50
N ARG A 17 -5.69 10.05 5.60
CA ARG A 17 -4.46 10.82 5.87
C ARG A 17 -3.17 10.21 5.34
N ARG A 18 -3.21 8.96 4.86
CA ARG A 18 -2.02 8.21 4.47
C ARG A 18 -2.23 7.43 3.18
N ASN A 19 -1.27 7.56 2.27
CA ASN A 19 -1.24 6.86 0.98
C ASN A 19 -0.26 5.68 0.98
N ASP A 20 0.83 5.75 1.77
CA ASP A 20 1.84 4.69 1.90
C ASP A 20 1.39 3.54 2.81
N VAL A 21 0.32 2.86 2.40
CA VAL A 21 -0.38 1.84 3.21
C VAL A 21 0.53 0.67 3.60
N ILE A 22 1.29 0.13 2.66
CA ILE A 22 2.13 -1.05 2.89
C ILE A 22 3.29 -0.73 3.82
N ASN A 23 3.97 0.40 3.56
CA ASN A 23 5.00 0.94 4.44
C ASN A 23 4.48 1.19 5.86
N ALA A 24 3.27 1.74 5.99
CA ALA A 24 2.64 1.97 7.30
C ALA A 24 2.42 0.68 8.08
N LEU A 25 1.89 -0.36 7.43
CA LEU A 25 1.61 -1.65 8.08
C LEU A 25 2.90 -2.32 8.54
N GLN A 26 3.92 -2.37 7.70
CA GLN A 26 5.23 -2.92 8.10
C GLN A 26 5.83 -2.10 9.24
N GLY A 27 5.78 -0.77 9.17
CA GLY A 27 6.23 0.11 10.25
C GLY A 27 5.51 -0.13 11.58
N TYR A 28 4.19 -0.30 11.56
CA TYR A 28 3.43 -0.63 12.76
C TYR A 28 3.77 -2.02 13.31
N LEU A 29 4.05 -2.98 12.43
CA LEU A 29 4.45 -4.31 12.83
C LEU A 29 5.84 -4.30 13.49
N THR A 30 6.79 -3.53 12.95
CA THR A 30 8.12 -3.32 13.56
C THR A 30 8.04 -2.63 14.92
N ILE A 31 7.17 -1.64 15.09
CA ILE A 31 6.96 -0.99 16.39
C ILE A 31 6.37 -2.00 17.41
N LEU A 32 5.43 -2.85 16.98
CA LEU A 32 4.91 -3.90 17.87
C LEU A 32 5.99 -4.91 18.25
N ASP A 33 6.88 -5.26 17.33
CA ASP A 33 7.99 -6.18 17.57
C ASP A 33 8.93 -5.63 18.64
N ASP A 34 9.35 -4.36 18.50
CA ASP A 34 10.13 -3.67 19.54
C ASP A 34 9.40 -3.68 20.90
N ILE A 35 8.11 -3.34 20.93
CA ILE A 35 7.34 -3.28 22.18
C ILE A 35 7.21 -4.66 22.85
N GLN A 36 6.94 -5.71 22.09
CA GLN A 36 6.65 -7.04 22.60
C GLN A 36 7.92 -7.85 22.89
N ASN A 37 8.89 -7.83 21.97
CA ASN A 37 10.06 -8.70 22.02
C ASN A 37 11.27 -8.01 22.68
N GLU A 38 11.53 -6.74 22.36
CA GLU A 38 12.66 -5.99 22.93
C GLU A 38 12.31 -5.38 24.30
N GLN A 39 11.17 -4.68 24.38
CA GLN A 39 10.73 -3.99 25.60
C GLN A 39 9.90 -4.88 26.54
N LYS A 40 9.40 -6.02 26.05
CA LYS A 40 8.63 -7.01 26.83
C LYS A 40 7.39 -6.45 27.52
N MET A 41 6.67 -5.56 26.82
CA MET A 41 5.44 -4.96 27.33
C MET A 41 4.20 -5.73 26.84
N ASN A 42 3.26 -5.96 27.74
CA ASN A 42 1.95 -6.51 27.39
C ASN A 42 1.07 -5.43 26.74
N TRP A 43 0.30 -5.78 25.71
CA TRP A 43 -0.58 -4.83 25.03
C TRP A 43 -1.81 -4.47 25.89
N ALA A 44 -1.73 -3.37 26.64
CA ALA A 44 -2.83 -2.82 27.43
C ALA A 44 -2.75 -1.29 27.50
N SER A 45 -3.86 -0.65 27.89
CA SER A 45 -3.91 0.79 28.18
C SER A 45 -3.30 1.10 29.55
N MET A 46 -3.07 2.37 29.80
CA MET A 46 -2.74 2.84 31.15
C MET A 46 -3.93 2.65 32.12
N PRO A 47 -3.67 2.33 33.41
CA PRO A 47 -2.36 2.18 34.05
C PRO A 47 -1.73 0.78 33.96
N GLU A 48 -2.34 -0.17 33.25
CA GLU A 48 -1.89 -1.56 33.22
C GLU A 48 -0.62 -1.76 32.39
N SER A 49 -0.43 -0.96 31.33
CA SER A 49 0.76 -1.00 30.48
C SER A 49 1.03 0.36 29.82
N LEU A 50 2.29 0.59 29.43
CA LEU A 50 2.71 1.71 28.59
C LEU A 50 2.75 1.35 27.09
N ALA A 51 2.46 0.10 26.71
CA ALA A 51 2.60 -0.40 25.35
C ALA A 51 1.85 0.46 24.31
N GLN A 52 0.60 0.83 24.58
CA GLN A 52 -0.21 1.60 23.63
C GLN A 52 0.29 3.05 23.48
N TYR A 53 0.76 3.65 24.58
CA TYR A 53 1.42 4.97 24.56
C TYR A 53 2.72 4.93 23.76
N GLU A 54 3.56 3.94 24.04
CA GLU A 54 4.87 3.78 23.42
C GLU A 54 4.73 3.51 21.91
N PHE A 55 3.73 2.71 21.52
CA PHE A 55 3.39 2.50 20.12
C PHE A 55 3.07 3.81 19.42
N TYR A 56 2.19 4.63 20.01
CA TYR A 56 1.79 5.90 19.39
C TYR A 56 2.96 6.88 19.30
N ARG A 57 3.82 6.93 20.33
CA ARG A 57 5.04 7.74 20.33
C ARG A 57 5.97 7.35 19.18
N GLN A 58 6.29 6.06 19.05
CA GLN A 58 7.15 5.57 17.97
C GLN A 58 6.51 5.76 16.59
N ALA A 59 5.18 5.64 16.48
CA ALA A 59 4.47 5.89 15.22
C ALA A 59 4.59 7.36 14.76
N ILE A 60 4.58 8.32 15.69
CA ILE A 60 4.86 9.74 15.39
C ILE A 60 6.28 9.89 14.84
N GLU A 61 7.27 9.28 15.50
CA GLU A 61 8.69 9.36 15.13
C GLU A 61 8.98 8.72 13.76
N LEU A 62 8.32 7.60 13.47
CA LEU A 62 8.44 6.88 12.20
C LEU A 62 7.86 7.67 11.02
N SER A 63 6.86 8.52 11.24
CA SER A 63 6.14 9.20 10.16
C SER A 63 5.76 10.65 10.49
N PRO A 64 6.75 11.53 10.72
CA PRO A 64 6.52 12.90 11.19
C PRO A 64 5.65 13.72 10.23
N GLU A 65 5.78 13.50 8.92
CA GLU A 65 4.98 14.19 7.89
C GLU A 65 3.49 13.86 7.97
N VAL A 66 3.16 12.59 8.27
CA VAL A 66 1.77 12.15 8.44
C VAL A 66 1.21 12.64 9.78
N PHE A 67 2.06 12.68 10.80
CA PHE A 67 1.70 13.06 12.17
C PHE A 67 2.00 14.51 12.52
N GLY A 68 2.11 15.42 11.55
CA GLY A 68 2.42 16.84 11.81
C GLY A 68 1.40 17.60 12.68
N LYS A 69 0.30 16.98 13.11
CA LYS A 69 -0.63 17.48 14.13
C LYS A 69 -0.97 16.38 15.14
N HIS A 70 -0.36 16.46 16.31
CA HIS A 70 -0.54 15.53 17.44
C HIS A 70 -0.85 16.26 18.75
N GLY A 71 -1.72 17.28 18.70
CA GLY A 71 -2.05 18.13 19.85
C GLY A 71 -2.44 17.40 21.16
N PRO A 72 -3.17 16.27 21.14
CA PRO A 72 -3.40 15.51 22.37
C PRO A 72 -2.11 14.95 22.99
N TYR A 73 -1.17 14.48 22.16
CA TYR A 73 0.14 14.02 22.59
C TYR A 73 0.98 15.17 23.16
N ASP A 74 1.03 16.32 22.47
CA ASP A 74 1.77 17.50 22.96
C ASP A 74 1.27 17.94 24.33
N LYS A 75 -0.05 17.99 24.51
CA LYS A 75 -0.68 18.33 25.77
C LYS A 75 -0.37 17.32 26.89
N LEU A 76 -0.30 16.03 26.54
CA LEU A 76 0.11 15.00 27.51
C LEU A 76 1.56 15.25 27.94
N VAL A 77 2.47 15.50 27.01
CA VAL A 77 3.88 15.79 27.30
C VAL A 77 4.02 17.01 28.22
N GLU A 78 3.35 18.13 27.93
CA GLU A 78 3.33 19.32 28.80
C GLU A 78 2.79 19.01 30.21
N THR A 79 1.76 18.17 30.30
CA THR A 79 1.18 17.77 31.58
C THR A 79 2.12 16.84 32.36
N LEU A 80 2.86 15.96 31.68
CA LEU A 80 3.89 15.12 32.27
C LEU A 80 5.04 15.97 32.83
N GLU A 81 5.52 16.97 32.08
CA GLU A 81 6.56 17.91 32.56
C GLU A 81 6.16 18.64 33.85
N SER A 82 4.86 18.92 34.00
CA SER A 82 4.30 19.53 35.21
C SER A 82 4.17 18.56 36.40
N ASN A 83 4.29 17.25 36.17
CA ASN A 83 4.15 16.18 37.16
C ASN A 83 5.40 15.28 37.19
N LYS A 84 6.51 15.82 37.73
CA LYS A 84 7.86 15.20 37.65
C LYS A 84 7.93 13.75 38.13
N ASP A 85 7.25 13.40 39.22
CA ASP A 85 7.28 12.04 39.76
C ASP A 85 6.64 11.05 38.78
N PHE A 86 5.50 11.42 38.21
CA PHE A 86 4.81 10.60 37.21
C PHE A 86 5.58 10.52 35.90
N ALA A 87 6.15 11.64 35.44
CA ALA A 87 6.99 11.66 34.24
C ALA A 87 8.24 10.78 34.39
N THR A 88 8.88 10.80 35.57
CA THR A 88 10.01 9.94 35.86
C THR A 88 9.59 8.47 35.78
N ALA A 89 8.46 8.11 36.40
CA ALA A 89 7.95 6.73 36.34
C ALA A 89 7.64 6.28 34.90
N VAL A 90 7.09 7.15 34.05
CA VAL A 90 6.88 6.85 32.62
C VAL A 90 8.21 6.66 31.89
N GLN A 91 9.19 7.55 32.10
CA GLN A 91 10.51 7.48 31.46
C GLN A 91 11.29 6.23 31.87
N THR A 92 11.24 5.86 33.15
CA THR A 92 11.90 4.66 33.67
C THR A 92 11.05 3.40 33.54
N LYS A 93 9.85 3.51 32.95
CA LYS A 93 8.89 2.41 32.77
C LYS A 93 8.53 1.69 34.08
N ASP A 94 8.43 2.46 35.18
CA ASP A 94 8.10 1.95 36.52
C ASP A 94 6.59 1.72 36.66
N MET A 95 6.14 0.57 36.15
CA MET A 95 4.73 0.18 36.15
C MET A 95 4.17 -0.05 37.55
N GLU A 96 4.98 -0.56 38.49
CA GLU A 96 4.54 -0.76 39.88
C GLU A 96 4.18 0.58 40.52
N TRP A 97 5.02 1.60 40.33
CA TRP A 97 4.75 2.93 40.81
C TRP A 97 3.52 3.53 40.12
N ILE A 98 3.41 3.43 38.79
CA ILE A 98 2.27 3.97 38.01
C ILE A 98 0.97 3.37 38.52
N GLN A 99 0.88 2.04 38.63
CA GLN A 99 -0.33 1.35 39.07
C GLN A 99 -0.73 1.76 40.48
N LYS A 100 0.23 1.82 41.41
CA LYS A 100 0.00 2.20 42.81
C LYS A 100 -0.48 3.65 42.96
N ASN A 101 -0.03 4.55 42.09
CA ASN A 101 -0.33 5.98 42.17
C ASN A 101 -1.41 6.44 41.18
N SER A 102 -1.86 5.57 40.27
CA SER A 102 -2.84 5.86 39.20
C SER A 102 -4.10 6.59 39.68
N PHE A 103 -4.63 6.22 40.85
CA PHE A 103 -5.80 6.85 41.44
C PHE A 103 -5.57 8.33 41.79
N MET A 104 -4.37 8.69 42.28
CA MET A 104 -4.03 10.09 42.57
C MET A 104 -3.85 10.92 41.29
N PHE A 105 -3.47 10.27 40.19
CA PHE A 105 -3.22 10.89 38.88
C PHE A 105 -4.32 10.58 37.86
N GLN A 106 -5.56 10.30 38.30
CA GLN A 106 -6.63 9.81 37.42
C GLN A 106 -6.91 10.72 36.22
N SER A 107 -6.82 12.04 36.39
CA SER A 107 -6.99 12.99 35.28
C SER A 107 -5.86 12.95 34.26
N LEU A 108 -4.64 12.67 34.70
CA LEU A 108 -3.47 12.49 33.83
C LEU A 108 -3.53 11.14 33.12
N VAL A 109 -3.84 10.06 33.83
CA VAL A 109 -4.02 8.72 33.25
C VAL A 109 -5.07 8.74 32.14
N LYS A 110 -6.20 9.42 32.34
CA LYS A 110 -7.24 9.58 31.30
C LYS A 110 -6.76 10.29 30.04
N GLN A 111 -5.72 11.13 30.12
CA GLN A 111 -5.20 11.83 28.93
C GLN A 111 -4.43 10.89 28.00
N PHE A 112 -3.87 9.80 28.49
CA PHE A 112 -3.25 8.77 27.66
C PHE A 112 -4.25 8.14 26.68
N ASP A 113 -5.51 8.00 27.06
CA ASP A 113 -6.51 7.39 26.18
C ASP A 113 -7.15 8.37 25.17
N LEU A 114 -6.98 9.68 25.37
CA LEU A 114 -7.67 10.71 24.58
C LEU A 114 -6.85 11.15 23.37
N GLY A 115 -6.86 10.35 22.30
CA GLY A 115 -6.19 10.68 21.03
C GLY A 115 -4.76 10.16 20.91
N ILE A 116 -4.37 9.19 21.74
CA ILE A 116 -3.05 8.55 21.80
C ILE A 116 -3.23 7.02 21.84
N GLU A 117 -3.63 6.44 22.98
CA GLU A 117 -3.81 4.98 23.09
C GLU A 117 -4.99 4.47 22.24
N ASP A 118 -6.07 5.24 22.13
CA ASP A 118 -7.16 4.97 21.19
C ASP A 118 -6.70 4.93 19.73
N ARG A 119 -5.79 5.84 19.35
CA ARG A 119 -5.16 5.84 18.02
C ARG A 119 -4.21 4.68 17.83
N ALA A 120 -3.44 4.30 18.86
CA ALA A 120 -2.61 3.11 18.81
C ALA A 120 -3.45 1.86 18.51
N ARG A 121 -4.56 1.67 19.24
CA ARG A 121 -5.51 0.58 18.99
C ARG A 121 -6.13 0.64 17.59
N HIS A 122 -6.43 1.85 17.09
CA HIS A 122 -6.94 2.06 15.74
C HIS A 122 -5.93 1.64 14.67
N TYR A 123 -4.67 2.04 14.79
CA TYR A 123 -3.63 1.71 13.81
C TYR A 123 -3.29 0.21 13.79
N THR A 124 -3.14 -0.40 14.97
CA THR A 124 -2.88 -1.84 15.07
C THR A 124 -4.07 -2.68 14.65
N SER A 125 -5.30 -2.15 14.69
CA SER A 125 -6.47 -2.89 14.16
C SER A 125 -6.32 -3.27 12.69
N ASN A 126 -5.55 -2.50 11.91
CA ASN A 126 -5.31 -2.82 10.50
C ASN A 126 -4.38 -4.04 10.33
N LEU A 127 -3.49 -4.30 11.28
CA LEU A 127 -2.66 -5.52 11.31
C LEU A 127 -3.52 -6.76 11.63
N VAL A 128 -4.48 -6.62 12.55
CA VAL A 128 -5.46 -7.67 12.87
C VAL A 128 -6.28 -8.05 11.64
N LYS A 129 -6.79 -7.04 10.91
CA LYS A 129 -7.61 -7.25 9.70
C LYS A 129 -6.91 -8.02 8.58
N LEU A 130 -5.57 -8.06 8.59
CA LEU A 130 -4.74 -8.77 7.61
C LEU A 130 -4.09 -10.02 8.19
N GLY A 131 -4.37 -10.36 9.45
CA GLY A 131 -3.83 -11.54 10.13
C GLY A 131 -2.35 -11.46 10.47
N PHE A 132 -1.76 -10.27 10.48
CA PHE A 132 -0.37 -10.05 10.91
C PHE A 132 -0.24 -10.02 12.44
N THR A 133 -1.35 -9.77 13.12
CA THR A 133 -1.49 -9.93 14.58
C THR A 133 -2.84 -10.56 14.88
N ASP A 134 -3.02 -11.14 16.06
CA ASP A 134 -4.34 -11.56 16.53
C ASP A 134 -5.13 -10.40 17.18
N GLU A 135 -6.32 -10.68 17.73
CA GLU A 135 -7.13 -9.67 18.43
C GLU A 135 -6.44 -9.08 19.68
N GLY A 136 -5.54 -9.84 20.31
CA GLY A 136 -4.69 -9.40 21.43
C GLY A 136 -3.55 -8.49 21.01
N ARG A 137 -3.32 -8.32 19.70
CA ARG A 137 -2.17 -7.65 19.07
C ARG A 137 -0.87 -8.44 19.23
N GLU A 138 -0.93 -9.71 19.58
CA GLU A 138 0.23 -10.58 19.52
C GLU A 138 0.63 -10.77 18.05
N ILE A 139 1.93 -10.68 17.75
CA ILE A 139 2.44 -10.83 16.38
C ILE A 139 2.25 -12.28 15.92
N SER A 140 1.58 -12.46 14.79
CA SER A 140 1.25 -13.79 14.26
C SER A 140 2.45 -14.43 13.56
N PRO A 141 2.43 -15.76 13.33
CA PRO A 141 3.43 -16.42 12.50
C PRO A 141 3.62 -15.75 11.13
N VAL A 142 2.55 -15.25 10.52
CA VAL A 142 2.66 -14.49 9.25
C VAL A 142 3.21 -13.08 9.45
N GLY A 143 2.91 -12.42 10.58
CA GLY A 143 3.54 -11.16 10.95
C GLY A 143 5.06 -11.32 11.13
N GLU A 144 5.49 -12.32 11.88
CA GLU A 144 6.91 -12.70 12.03
C GLU A 144 7.58 -12.99 10.68
N LEU A 145 6.86 -13.65 9.78
CA LEU A 145 7.35 -13.93 8.43
C LEU A 145 7.55 -12.66 7.61
N LEU A 146 6.68 -11.65 7.77
CA LEU A 146 6.81 -10.36 7.09
C LEU A 146 7.97 -9.51 7.66
N LEU A 147 8.25 -9.65 8.96
CA LEU A 147 9.42 -9.02 9.61
C LEU A 147 10.74 -9.66 9.17
N ASP A 148 10.75 -10.98 8.91
CA ASP A 148 11.93 -11.72 8.49
C ASP A 148 11.64 -12.63 7.28
N LEU A 149 11.66 -12.02 6.10
CA LEU A 149 11.40 -12.69 4.82
C LEU A 149 12.42 -13.79 4.48
N LYS A 150 13.57 -13.87 5.16
CA LYS A 150 14.54 -14.98 4.94
C LYS A 150 13.96 -16.34 5.34
N LYS A 151 12.95 -16.34 6.21
CA LYS A 151 12.20 -17.53 6.61
C LYS A 151 11.16 -17.95 5.58
N LEU A 152 10.85 -17.11 4.58
CA LEU A 152 9.90 -17.45 3.53
C LEU A 152 10.40 -18.63 2.70
N ARG A 153 9.50 -19.59 2.51
CA ARG A 153 9.66 -20.70 1.58
C ARG A 153 8.48 -20.62 0.62
N LYS A 154 8.80 -20.38 -0.66
CA LYS A 154 7.84 -20.42 -1.74
C LYS A 154 7.55 -21.87 -2.11
N ASP A 155 6.29 -22.20 -2.35
CA ASP A 155 5.92 -23.48 -2.95
C ASP A 155 6.11 -23.46 -4.48
N ASP A 156 5.85 -24.60 -5.12
CA ASP A 156 6.07 -24.77 -6.55
C ASP A 156 5.22 -23.82 -7.42
N LEU A 157 4.02 -23.43 -6.97
CA LEU A 157 3.18 -22.47 -7.69
C LEU A 157 3.71 -21.05 -7.55
N GLU A 158 4.17 -20.71 -6.35
CA GLU A 158 4.67 -19.38 -6.02
C GLU A 158 6.03 -19.07 -6.66
N ILE A 159 6.84 -20.10 -6.93
CA ILE A 159 8.10 -19.98 -7.68
C ILE A 159 7.86 -19.55 -9.14
N LEU A 160 6.71 -19.91 -9.71
CA LEU A 160 6.34 -19.53 -11.08
C LEU A 160 6.01 -18.05 -11.22
N LEU A 161 5.61 -17.39 -10.13
CA LEU A 161 5.19 -15.99 -10.14
C LEU A 161 6.40 -15.05 -10.06
N PRO A 162 6.51 -14.05 -10.94
CA PRO A 162 7.63 -13.09 -10.98
C PRO A 162 7.46 -11.97 -9.92
N ILE A 163 7.23 -12.35 -8.67
CA ILE A 163 6.93 -11.44 -7.56
C ILE A 163 7.82 -11.71 -6.34
N ASP A 164 8.04 -10.69 -5.52
CA ASP A 164 8.98 -10.77 -4.39
C ASP A 164 8.38 -11.46 -3.14
N GLY A 165 9.14 -11.50 -2.05
CA GLY A 165 8.68 -12.12 -0.80
C GLY A 165 7.51 -11.39 -0.13
N VAL A 166 7.51 -10.06 -0.16
CA VAL A 166 6.41 -9.24 0.40
C VAL A 166 5.13 -9.53 -0.38
N ASN A 167 5.20 -9.54 -1.71
CA ASN A 167 4.08 -9.83 -2.59
C ASN A 167 3.45 -11.19 -2.27
N ILE A 168 4.28 -12.22 -2.06
CA ILE A 168 3.79 -13.56 -1.69
C ILE A 168 3.07 -13.55 -0.35
N VAL A 169 3.59 -12.86 0.67
CA VAL A 169 2.92 -12.77 1.98
C VAL A 169 1.54 -12.12 1.85
N TYR A 170 1.44 -11.01 1.11
CA TYR A 170 0.16 -10.36 0.86
C TYR A 170 -0.79 -11.22 0.02
N LEU A 171 -0.28 -11.91 -1.01
CA LEU A 171 -1.07 -12.83 -1.82
C LEU A 171 -1.69 -13.94 -0.95
N ARG A 172 -0.90 -14.61 -0.10
CA ARG A 172 -1.38 -15.64 0.82
C ARG A 172 -2.47 -15.10 1.76
N GLN A 173 -2.20 -13.97 2.42
CA GLN A 173 -3.16 -13.41 3.39
C GLN A 173 -4.47 -12.96 2.73
N LEU A 174 -4.40 -12.37 1.54
CA LEU A 174 -5.61 -11.94 0.84
C LEU A 174 -6.40 -13.12 0.27
N MET A 175 -5.74 -14.18 -0.18
CA MET A 175 -6.42 -15.42 -0.59
C MET A 175 -7.15 -16.14 0.57
N LYS A 176 -6.70 -15.91 1.81
CA LYS A 176 -7.37 -16.34 3.06
C LYS A 176 -8.33 -15.29 3.65
N LEU A 177 -8.41 -14.08 3.10
CA LEU A 177 -9.23 -13.03 3.71
C LEU A 177 -10.72 -13.36 3.56
N ARG A 178 -11.40 -13.49 4.71
CA ARG A 178 -12.85 -13.68 4.80
C ARG A 178 -13.49 -12.65 5.71
N LEU A 179 -14.60 -12.09 5.24
CA LEU A 179 -15.55 -11.34 6.04
C LEU A 179 -16.60 -12.33 6.51
N PHE A 180 -16.93 -12.33 7.79
CA PHE A 180 -17.94 -13.22 8.37
C PHE A 180 -19.15 -12.41 8.83
N ASP A 181 -20.31 -13.06 8.85
CA ASP A 181 -21.47 -12.51 9.55
C ASP A 181 -21.21 -12.43 11.07
N THR A 182 -22.16 -11.86 11.81
CA THR A 182 -22.03 -11.69 13.27
C THR A 182 -21.96 -13.01 14.05
N GLU A 183 -22.50 -14.09 13.49
CA GLU A 183 -22.48 -15.44 14.08
C GLU A 183 -21.15 -16.15 13.80
N GLY A 184 -20.39 -15.69 12.80
CA GLY A 184 -19.18 -16.37 12.32
C GLY A 184 -19.48 -17.53 11.37
N GLU A 185 -20.68 -17.62 10.83
CA GLU A 185 -21.11 -18.80 10.06
C GLU A 185 -20.97 -18.58 8.56
N LYS A 186 -21.66 -17.57 8.01
CA LYS A 186 -21.54 -17.23 6.59
C LYS A 186 -20.33 -16.34 6.36
N TYR A 187 -19.69 -16.50 5.21
CA TYR A 187 -18.56 -15.66 4.82
C TYR A 187 -18.64 -15.15 3.39
N TYR A 188 -17.88 -14.08 3.14
CA TYR A 188 -17.56 -13.52 1.84
C TYR A 188 -16.05 -13.26 1.74
N SER A 189 -15.43 -13.68 0.64
CA SER A 189 -14.01 -13.60 0.36
C SER A 189 -13.72 -12.57 -0.75
N PRO A 190 -13.46 -11.30 -0.41
CA PRO A 190 -13.38 -10.22 -1.40
C PRO A 190 -12.24 -10.40 -2.42
N PHE A 191 -11.09 -10.93 -2.00
CA PHE A 191 -9.99 -11.15 -2.93
C PHE A 191 -10.26 -12.31 -3.89
N ASN A 192 -10.93 -13.39 -3.44
CA ASN A 192 -11.34 -14.48 -4.34
C ASN A 192 -12.35 -13.96 -5.40
N LEU A 193 -13.29 -13.08 -5.01
CA LEU A 193 -14.15 -12.42 -5.99
C LEU A 193 -13.37 -11.54 -6.97
N ALA A 194 -12.37 -10.81 -6.49
CA ALA A 194 -11.52 -9.98 -7.35
C ALA A 194 -10.81 -10.81 -8.42
N ILE A 195 -10.20 -11.94 -8.04
CA ILE A 195 -9.56 -12.87 -8.97
C ILE A 195 -10.58 -13.44 -9.95
N PHE A 196 -11.71 -13.96 -9.46
CA PHE A 196 -12.78 -14.49 -10.32
C PHE A 196 -13.30 -13.46 -11.32
N ALA A 197 -13.53 -12.22 -10.88
CA ALA A 197 -14.01 -11.14 -11.73
C ALA A 197 -13.01 -10.82 -12.85
N LEU A 198 -11.72 -10.81 -12.55
CA LEU A 198 -10.68 -10.58 -13.54
C LEU A 198 -10.44 -11.81 -14.43
N LEU A 199 -10.69 -13.03 -13.95
CA LEU A 199 -10.75 -14.25 -14.77
C LEU A 199 -11.92 -14.24 -15.75
N LYS A 200 -13.10 -13.75 -15.36
CA LYS A 200 -14.26 -13.63 -16.25
C LYS A 200 -14.18 -12.46 -17.21
N ARG A 201 -13.69 -11.31 -16.74
CA ARG A 201 -13.57 -10.07 -17.51
C ARG A 201 -12.10 -9.66 -17.54
N HIS A 202 -11.48 -9.81 -18.72
CA HIS A 202 -10.07 -9.48 -18.93
C HIS A 202 -9.71 -8.07 -18.46
N ARG A 203 -10.68 -7.14 -18.53
CA ARG A 203 -10.53 -5.76 -18.12
C ARG A 203 -11.84 -5.25 -17.51
N LEU A 204 -11.72 -4.58 -16.37
CA LEU A 204 -12.79 -3.86 -15.68
C LEU A 204 -12.41 -2.39 -15.54
N SER A 205 -13.38 -1.48 -15.54
CA SER A 205 -13.09 -0.14 -15.04
C SER A 205 -12.83 -0.19 -13.52
N GLU A 206 -12.02 0.73 -13.01
CA GLU A 206 -11.72 0.79 -11.57
C GLU A 206 -12.99 0.94 -10.71
N ASN A 207 -13.98 1.70 -11.18
CA ASN A 207 -15.26 1.85 -10.46
C ASN A 207 -16.04 0.54 -10.42
N GLU A 208 -16.21 -0.15 -11.55
CA GLU A 208 -16.91 -1.45 -11.59
C GLU A 208 -16.23 -2.46 -10.67
N PHE A 209 -14.90 -2.59 -10.77
CA PHE A 209 -14.13 -3.50 -9.92
C PHE A 209 -14.28 -3.15 -8.43
N SER A 210 -14.12 -1.87 -8.09
CA SER A 210 -14.22 -1.37 -6.72
C SER A 210 -15.59 -1.68 -6.12
N GLU A 211 -16.66 -1.41 -6.85
CA GLU A 211 -18.03 -1.63 -6.36
C GLU A 211 -18.38 -3.12 -6.25
N LEU A 212 -17.94 -3.94 -7.22
CA LEU A 212 -18.10 -5.39 -7.19
C LEU A 212 -17.47 -6.01 -5.95
N VAL A 213 -16.22 -5.64 -5.66
CA VAL A 213 -15.44 -6.25 -4.58
C VAL A 213 -15.79 -5.68 -3.22
N GLN A 214 -15.92 -4.35 -3.11
CA GLN A 214 -16.09 -3.66 -1.83
C GLN A 214 -17.55 -3.61 -1.37
N GLY A 215 -18.50 -3.72 -2.31
CA GLY A 215 -19.92 -3.53 -2.05
C GLY A 215 -20.67 -4.76 -1.54
N LEU A 216 -20.10 -5.95 -1.69
CA LEU A 216 -20.72 -7.21 -1.25
C LEU A 216 -20.33 -7.57 0.19
N SER A 217 -21.10 -8.49 0.79
CA SER A 217 -20.94 -8.94 2.17
C SER A 217 -21.40 -10.40 2.33
N PRO A 218 -21.20 -11.04 3.50
CA PRO A 218 -21.75 -12.36 3.81
C PRO A 218 -23.28 -12.43 3.76
N TYR A 219 -23.96 -11.28 3.75
CA TYR A 219 -25.41 -11.16 3.66
C TYR A 219 -25.91 -11.00 2.21
N SER A 220 -25.00 -10.89 1.24
CA SER A 220 -25.33 -10.77 -0.18
C SER A 220 -25.81 -12.11 -0.76
N ASP A 221 -26.56 -12.05 -1.86
CA ASP A 221 -26.95 -13.23 -2.63
C ASP A 221 -25.87 -13.56 -3.66
N PHE A 222 -25.35 -14.78 -3.59
CA PHE A 222 -24.29 -15.30 -4.48
C PHE A 222 -24.79 -16.39 -5.44
N SER A 223 -26.09 -16.68 -5.46
CA SER A 223 -26.66 -17.78 -6.26
C SER A 223 -26.39 -17.67 -7.77
N ASP A 224 -26.24 -16.44 -8.29
CA ASP A 224 -25.91 -16.17 -9.69
C ASP A 224 -24.71 -15.22 -9.83
N ILE A 225 -23.67 -15.44 -9.01
CA ILE A 225 -22.48 -14.57 -8.94
C ILE A 225 -21.78 -14.43 -10.30
N GLU A 226 -21.82 -15.47 -11.14
CA GLU A 226 -21.21 -15.46 -12.45
C GLU A 226 -21.91 -14.48 -13.40
N GLN A 227 -23.24 -14.55 -13.54
CA GLN A 227 -23.96 -13.60 -14.37
C GLN A 227 -23.92 -12.19 -13.79
N TYR A 228 -23.91 -12.07 -12.46
CA TYR A 228 -23.74 -10.79 -11.80
C TYR A 228 -22.42 -10.12 -12.22
N VAL A 229 -21.29 -10.84 -12.11
CA VAL A 229 -19.97 -10.33 -12.51
C VAL A 229 -19.90 -9.98 -14.00
N LEU A 230 -20.41 -10.86 -14.88
CA LEU A 230 -20.38 -10.66 -16.33
C LEU A 230 -21.17 -9.43 -16.77
N ASN A 231 -22.33 -9.18 -16.14
CA ASN A 231 -23.25 -8.14 -16.55
C ASN A 231 -23.14 -6.84 -15.73
N TYR A 232 -22.30 -6.83 -14.68
CA TYR A 232 -22.16 -5.70 -13.76
C TYR A 232 -21.78 -4.40 -14.45
N ARG A 233 -22.47 -3.33 -14.08
CA ARG A 233 -22.19 -1.95 -14.50
C ARG A 233 -22.06 -1.04 -13.28
N GLU A 234 -21.30 0.03 -13.45
CA GLU A 234 -21.13 1.06 -12.42
C GLU A 234 -22.50 1.55 -11.88
N GLY A 235 -22.68 1.43 -10.57
CA GLY A 235 -23.89 1.79 -9.83
C GLY A 235 -24.85 0.64 -9.56
N ASP A 236 -24.65 -0.55 -10.16
CA ASP A 236 -25.58 -1.67 -10.00
C ASP A 236 -25.66 -2.17 -8.55
N ILE A 237 -24.58 -2.02 -7.77
CA ILE A 237 -24.54 -2.46 -6.35
C ILE A 237 -25.62 -1.78 -5.50
N VAL A 238 -26.00 -0.54 -5.82
CA VAL A 238 -27.04 0.19 -5.08
C VAL A 238 -28.44 0.05 -5.70
N SER A 239 -28.56 -0.58 -6.87
CA SER A 239 -29.83 -0.63 -7.64
C SER A 239 -30.97 -1.38 -6.94
N GLY A 240 -30.63 -2.36 -6.08
CA GLY A 240 -31.56 -3.21 -5.33
C GLY A 240 -31.65 -2.89 -3.83
N VAL A 241 -30.93 -1.88 -3.34
CA VAL A 241 -30.85 -1.59 -1.90
C VAL A 241 -32.16 -0.95 -1.41
N SER A 242 -32.75 -1.56 -0.38
CA SER A 242 -33.89 -0.98 0.32
C SER A 242 -33.42 0.13 1.26
N ILE A 243 -34.01 1.33 1.11
CA ILE A 243 -33.72 2.48 1.96
C ILE A 243 -34.87 2.65 2.94
N ASP A 244 -34.56 2.61 4.24
CA ASP A 244 -35.50 3.02 5.28
C ASP A 244 -35.65 4.55 5.25
N ILE A 245 -36.89 5.03 5.19
CA ILE A 245 -37.20 6.44 4.97
C ILE A 245 -37.87 7.01 6.22
N PRO A 246 -37.27 8.03 6.87
CA PRO A 246 -37.83 8.65 8.06
C PRO A 246 -39.26 9.14 7.84
N ALA A 247 -40.12 8.97 8.86
CA ALA A 247 -41.54 9.33 8.81
C ALA A 247 -41.79 10.76 8.30
N GLU A 248 -40.93 11.70 8.69
CA GLU A 248 -40.98 13.12 8.33
C GLU A 248 -40.81 13.39 6.82
N ILE A 249 -40.21 12.45 6.08
CA ILE A 249 -39.97 12.54 4.63
C ILE A 249 -41.17 12.07 3.80
N HIS A 250 -42.13 11.35 4.39
CA HIS A 250 -43.30 10.77 3.67
C HIS A 250 -44.37 11.80 3.27
N THR A 251 -44.12 13.09 3.47
CA THR A 251 -45.01 14.18 3.03
C THR A 251 -44.81 14.52 1.55
N ASN A 252 -45.88 14.94 0.87
CA ASN A 252 -45.82 15.50 -0.49
C ASN A 252 -45.56 17.02 -0.47
N GLU A 253 -45.63 17.66 0.71
CA GLU A 253 -45.37 19.08 0.87
C GLU A 253 -43.87 19.37 0.93
N ARG A 254 -43.50 20.61 0.63
CA ARG A 254 -42.13 21.09 0.78
C ARG A 254 -41.71 21.02 2.25
N LEU A 255 -40.57 20.39 2.52
CA LEU A 255 -40.01 20.26 3.87
C LEU A 255 -39.61 21.62 4.44
N SER A 256 -39.63 21.75 5.77
CA SER A 256 -38.98 22.87 6.43
C SER A 256 -37.45 22.71 6.36
N GLU A 257 -36.73 23.84 6.41
CA GLU A 257 -35.26 23.83 6.34
C GLU A 257 -34.64 23.01 7.49
N ALA A 258 -35.21 23.07 8.69
CA ALA A 258 -34.75 22.29 9.84
C ALA A 258 -34.82 20.78 9.56
N VAL A 259 -35.99 20.29 9.12
CA VAL A 259 -36.19 18.88 8.78
C VAL A 259 -35.27 18.45 7.64
N PHE A 260 -35.09 19.30 6.63
CA PHE A 260 -34.15 19.00 5.53
C PHE A 260 -32.72 18.85 6.07
N ARG A 261 -32.22 19.80 6.84
CA ARG A 261 -30.83 19.76 7.35
C ARG A 261 -30.57 18.59 8.31
N ASP A 262 -31.59 18.15 9.05
CA ASP A 262 -31.48 17.00 9.93
C ASP A 262 -31.36 15.67 9.18
N ASN A 263 -31.91 15.59 7.96
CA ASN A 263 -31.92 14.39 7.13
C ASN A 263 -30.81 14.38 6.05
N TYR A 264 -30.44 15.53 5.50
CA TYR A 264 -29.44 15.66 4.43
C TYR A 264 -28.08 16.15 4.96
N LYS A 265 -27.41 15.30 5.75
CA LYS A 265 -26.16 15.66 6.44
C LYS A 265 -24.90 15.45 5.58
N ASN A 266 -23.95 16.38 5.71
CA ASN A 266 -22.58 16.22 5.21
C ASN A 266 -21.60 16.26 6.38
N ARG A 267 -20.87 15.17 6.61
CA ARG A 267 -19.93 15.02 7.74
C ARG A 267 -18.77 16.03 7.71
N LYS A 268 -18.44 16.62 6.55
CA LYS A 268 -17.25 17.46 6.36
C LYS A 268 -17.54 18.98 6.28
N SER A 269 -18.73 19.42 5.84
CA SER A 269 -19.04 20.86 5.76
C SER A 269 -20.53 21.20 5.70
N ASN A 270 -20.91 22.33 6.29
CA ASN A 270 -22.27 22.89 6.19
C ASN A 270 -22.55 23.53 4.81
N ALA A 271 -21.51 24.06 4.14
CA ALA A 271 -21.66 24.71 2.83
C ALA A 271 -22.25 23.78 1.75
N GLY A 272 -21.94 22.48 1.79
CA GLY A 272 -22.56 21.52 0.88
C GLY A 272 -24.06 21.34 1.12
N VAL A 273 -24.47 21.33 2.40
CA VAL A 273 -25.89 21.22 2.78
C VAL A 273 -26.68 22.45 2.32
N ASP A 274 -26.07 23.63 2.34
CA ASP A 274 -26.68 24.86 1.83
C ASP A 274 -26.99 24.76 0.34
N ALA A 275 -26.05 24.24 -0.47
CA ALA A 275 -26.26 24.00 -1.89
C ALA A 275 -27.37 22.96 -2.14
N TYR A 276 -27.45 21.92 -1.31
CA TYR A 276 -28.50 20.90 -1.40
C TYR A 276 -29.88 21.50 -1.13
N TRP A 277 -29.98 22.38 -0.14
CA TRP A 277 -31.22 23.06 0.21
C TRP A 277 -31.71 23.99 -0.91
N VAL A 278 -30.81 24.75 -1.53
CA VAL A 278 -31.17 25.60 -2.69
C VAL A 278 -31.63 24.74 -3.88
N TYR A 279 -30.89 23.66 -4.17
CA TYR A 279 -31.26 22.71 -5.22
C TYR A 279 -32.65 22.10 -4.98
N TYR A 280 -32.91 21.64 -3.76
CA TYR A 280 -34.21 21.10 -3.33
C TYR A 280 -35.35 22.11 -3.56
N ASN A 281 -35.15 23.38 -3.20
CA ASN A 281 -36.15 24.42 -3.42
C ASN A 281 -36.43 24.66 -4.91
N PHE A 282 -35.41 24.66 -5.78
CA PHE A 282 -35.64 24.81 -7.22
C PHE A 282 -36.36 23.61 -7.85
N LEU A 283 -36.17 22.40 -7.34
CA LEU A 283 -36.97 21.25 -7.74
C LEU A 283 -38.44 21.43 -7.36
N PHE A 284 -38.72 21.89 -6.14
CA PHE A 284 -40.09 22.16 -5.69
C PHE A 284 -40.74 23.34 -6.41
N ASP A 285 -39.99 24.42 -6.69
CA ASP A 285 -40.48 25.55 -7.49
C ASP A 285 -40.91 25.09 -8.89
N TYR A 286 -40.18 24.14 -9.49
CA TYR A 286 -40.59 23.51 -10.75
C TYR A 286 -41.85 22.65 -10.60
N VAL A 287 -41.95 21.82 -9.56
CA VAL A 287 -43.14 20.96 -9.33
C VAL A 287 -44.40 21.80 -9.07
N GLU A 288 -44.29 22.89 -8.32
CA GLU A 288 -45.40 23.78 -7.99
C GLU A 288 -45.81 24.68 -9.16
N ASN A 289 -44.84 25.10 -9.99
CA ASN A 289 -45.08 25.96 -11.15
C ASN A 289 -44.17 25.59 -12.36
N PRO A 290 -44.53 24.54 -13.13
CA PRO A 290 -43.74 24.10 -14.28
C PRO A 290 -43.70 25.16 -15.38
N SER A 291 -42.54 25.76 -15.62
CA SER A 291 -42.35 26.80 -16.63
C SER A 291 -40.91 26.79 -17.17
N SER A 292 -40.67 27.41 -18.33
CA SER A 292 -39.32 27.58 -18.86
C SER A 292 -38.40 28.34 -17.89
N ALA A 293 -38.95 29.27 -17.10
CA ALA A 293 -38.18 30.04 -16.13
C ALA A 293 -37.76 29.20 -14.90
N THR A 294 -38.62 28.29 -14.42
CA THR A 294 -38.26 27.39 -13.30
C THR A 294 -37.27 26.32 -13.74
N ILE A 295 -37.40 25.80 -14.97
CA ILE A 295 -36.40 24.90 -15.58
C ILE A 295 -35.05 25.60 -15.73
N ASP A 296 -35.03 26.82 -16.25
CA ASP A 296 -33.79 27.58 -16.45
C ASP A 296 -33.05 27.84 -15.14
N LYS A 297 -33.77 28.25 -14.08
CA LYS A 297 -33.17 28.42 -12.74
C LYS A 297 -32.59 27.13 -12.19
N LEU A 298 -33.35 26.03 -12.26
CA LEU A 298 -32.92 24.72 -11.77
C LEU A 298 -31.66 24.23 -12.50
N LEU A 299 -31.67 24.24 -13.83
CA LEU A 299 -30.55 23.77 -14.65
C LEU A 299 -29.33 24.67 -14.52
N THR A 300 -29.50 26.00 -14.49
CA THR A 300 -28.38 26.94 -14.26
C THR A 300 -27.73 26.70 -12.89
N PHE A 301 -28.53 26.51 -11.84
CA PHE A 301 -27.99 26.21 -10.52
C PHE A 301 -27.28 24.86 -10.47
N PHE A 302 -27.86 23.83 -11.10
CA PHE A 302 -27.25 22.51 -11.22
C PHE A 302 -25.91 22.58 -11.97
N GLU A 303 -25.84 23.26 -13.11
CA GLU A 303 -24.63 23.44 -13.91
C GLU A 303 -23.49 24.05 -13.07
N ASN A 304 -23.81 25.05 -12.25
CA ASN A 304 -22.85 25.72 -11.37
C ASN A 304 -22.41 24.88 -10.16
N ASN A 305 -23.18 23.84 -9.78
CA ASN A 305 -22.93 22.99 -8.61
C ASN A 305 -22.82 21.50 -8.96
N LYS A 306 -22.56 21.20 -10.24
CA LYS A 306 -22.76 19.89 -10.87
C LYS A 306 -22.03 18.76 -10.15
N ALA A 307 -20.74 18.93 -9.89
CA ALA A 307 -19.91 17.90 -9.24
C ALA A 307 -20.44 17.54 -7.84
N MET A 308 -20.84 18.54 -7.07
CA MET A 308 -21.35 18.34 -5.71
C MET A 308 -22.73 17.67 -5.72
N LEU A 309 -23.63 18.11 -6.60
CA LEU A 309 -24.99 17.56 -6.69
C LEU A 309 -25.00 16.15 -7.27
N ASN A 310 -24.23 15.87 -8.33
CA ASN A 310 -24.07 14.52 -8.86
C ASN A 310 -23.51 13.55 -7.80
N LYS A 311 -22.55 14.01 -7.01
CA LYS A 311 -22.02 13.24 -5.88
C LYS A 311 -23.08 12.99 -4.81
N ALA A 312 -23.95 13.96 -4.54
CA ALA A 312 -24.93 13.88 -3.47
C ALA A 312 -26.22 13.14 -3.86
N PHE A 313 -26.70 13.24 -5.10
CA PHE A 313 -28.02 12.75 -5.53
C PHE A 313 -28.00 11.99 -6.86
N GLY A 314 -26.83 11.85 -7.50
CA GLY A 314 -26.69 11.20 -8.81
C GLY A 314 -25.89 9.91 -8.79
N CYS A 315 -25.49 9.40 -7.62
CA CYS A 315 -24.56 8.26 -7.52
C CYS A 315 -23.27 8.47 -8.35
N GLY A 316 -22.77 9.70 -8.40
CA GLY A 316 -21.60 10.06 -9.21
C GLY A 316 -21.90 10.30 -10.70
N GLN A 317 -23.10 9.97 -11.17
CA GLN A 317 -23.56 10.23 -12.53
C GLN A 317 -24.32 11.57 -12.64
N ASN A 318 -24.55 12.01 -13.88
CA ASN A 318 -25.30 13.23 -14.15
C ASN A 318 -26.79 13.06 -13.81
N ILE A 319 -27.30 13.88 -12.89
CA ILE A 319 -28.73 13.94 -12.59
C ILE A 319 -29.53 14.40 -13.82
N PHE A 320 -29.04 15.44 -14.48
CA PHE A 320 -29.59 16.00 -15.71
C PHE A 320 -28.62 15.78 -16.87
N THR A 321 -29.13 15.30 -18.00
CA THR A 321 -28.33 14.86 -19.15
C THR A 321 -28.19 15.94 -20.22
N GLN A 322 -28.82 17.10 -20.02
CA GLN A 322 -28.70 18.26 -20.90
C GLN A 322 -27.26 18.74 -20.97
N LYS A 323 -26.86 19.25 -22.14
CA LYS A 323 -25.61 19.99 -22.28
C LYS A 323 -25.74 21.34 -21.58
N THR A 324 -24.62 21.91 -21.13
CA THR A 324 -24.62 23.23 -20.49
C THR A 324 -25.28 24.27 -21.38
N GLY A 325 -26.25 24.99 -20.83
CA GLY A 325 -27.02 26.03 -21.52
C GLY A 325 -28.22 25.52 -22.33
N ASP A 326 -28.40 24.20 -22.46
CA ASP A 326 -29.58 23.62 -23.12
C ASP A 326 -30.81 23.71 -22.19
N ARG A 327 -31.95 24.14 -22.74
CA ARG A 327 -33.17 24.44 -22.00
C ARG A 327 -34.37 23.80 -22.70
N PRO A 328 -34.75 22.57 -22.31
CA PRO A 328 -35.86 21.86 -22.92
C PRO A 328 -37.20 22.54 -22.62
N THR A 329 -38.20 22.24 -23.43
CA THR A 329 -39.58 22.64 -23.12
C THR A 329 -40.07 21.94 -21.85
N THR A 330 -41.11 22.50 -21.21
CA THR A 330 -41.70 21.90 -20.00
C THR A 330 -42.20 20.47 -20.23
N ILE A 331 -42.74 20.19 -21.42
CA ILE A 331 -43.23 18.86 -21.79
C ILE A 331 -42.07 17.87 -21.93
N GLU A 332 -40.98 18.27 -22.60
CA GLU A 332 -39.80 17.43 -22.78
C GLU A 332 -39.12 17.14 -21.44
N PHE A 333 -38.96 18.16 -20.59
CA PHE A 333 -38.33 18.02 -19.29
C PHE A 333 -39.13 17.09 -18.36
N ALA A 334 -40.45 17.28 -18.28
CA ALA A 334 -41.33 16.40 -17.49
C ALA A 334 -41.28 14.94 -17.99
N LYS A 335 -41.29 14.73 -19.31
CA LYS A 335 -41.22 13.40 -19.91
C LYS A 335 -39.89 12.72 -19.63
N GLN A 336 -38.79 13.45 -19.72
CA GLN A 336 -37.44 12.91 -19.54
C GLN A 336 -37.15 12.55 -18.08
N TYR A 337 -37.60 13.37 -17.14
CA TYR A 337 -37.39 13.18 -15.69
C TYR A 337 -38.63 12.67 -14.96
N LYS A 338 -39.48 11.95 -15.70
CA LYS A 338 -40.73 11.36 -15.22
C LYS A 338 -40.57 10.63 -13.88
N LYS A 339 -39.53 9.81 -13.73
CA LYS A 339 -39.23 9.06 -12.49
C LYS A 339 -38.97 9.96 -11.27
N MET A 340 -38.43 11.16 -11.48
CA MET A 340 -38.15 12.13 -10.41
C MET A 340 -39.41 12.89 -9.99
N PHE A 341 -40.27 13.24 -10.94
CA PHE A 341 -41.38 14.17 -10.71
C PHE A 341 -42.78 13.55 -10.64
N GLU A 342 -43.00 12.31 -11.08
CA GLU A 342 -44.32 11.66 -11.00
C GLU A 342 -44.66 11.10 -9.62
N GLY A 343 -43.65 10.84 -8.79
CA GLY A 343 -43.82 10.33 -7.44
C GLY A 343 -43.68 11.42 -6.37
N ASN A 344 -43.61 11.00 -5.11
CA ASN A 344 -43.24 11.89 -4.02
C ASN A 344 -41.76 12.32 -4.17
N LEU A 345 -41.53 13.60 -4.43
CA LEU A 345 -40.20 14.17 -4.64
C LEU A 345 -39.30 14.06 -3.40
N ASN A 346 -39.84 14.21 -2.19
CA ASN A 346 -39.09 14.06 -0.94
C ASN A 346 -38.55 12.63 -0.80
N ILE A 347 -39.40 11.63 -1.05
CA ILE A 347 -39.03 10.21 -1.05
C ILE A 347 -37.98 9.93 -2.13
N TYR A 348 -38.17 10.44 -3.35
CA TYR A 348 -37.21 10.26 -4.44
C TYR A 348 -35.83 10.84 -4.08
N MET A 349 -35.79 12.10 -3.64
CA MET A 349 -34.55 12.81 -3.28
C MET A 349 -33.83 12.13 -2.12
N PHE A 350 -34.56 11.72 -1.08
CA PHE A 350 -33.96 11.03 0.06
C PHE A 350 -33.37 9.69 -0.34
N LYS A 351 -34.09 8.90 -1.18
CA LYS A 351 -33.56 7.65 -1.73
C LYS A 351 -32.28 7.90 -2.53
N GLN A 352 -32.28 8.85 -3.46
CA GLN A 352 -31.09 9.16 -4.26
C GLN A 352 -29.92 9.61 -3.39
N PHE A 353 -30.18 10.39 -2.35
CA PHE A 353 -29.17 10.82 -1.39
C PHE A 353 -28.55 9.65 -0.63
N SER A 354 -29.40 8.79 -0.06
CA SER A 354 -28.96 7.63 0.71
C SER A 354 -28.18 6.63 -0.15
N LEU A 355 -28.63 6.35 -1.38
CA LEU A 355 -27.91 5.47 -2.32
C LEU A 355 -26.56 6.08 -2.71
N SER A 356 -26.51 7.38 -2.99
CA SER A 356 -25.26 8.07 -3.31
C SER A 356 -24.27 8.02 -2.15
N LYS A 357 -24.75 8.11 -0.90
CA LYS A 357 -23.93 7.98 0.31
C LYS A 357 -23.32 6.59 0.48
N ILE A 358 -24.11 5.54 0.24
CA ILE A 358 -23.63 4.16 0.27
C ILE A 358 -22.52 3.98 -0.77
N LEU A 359 -22.77 4.41 -2.01
CA LEU A 359 -21.80 4.29 -3.10
C LEU A 359 -20.52 5.09 -2.86
N ASP A 360 -20.61 6.31 -2.33
CA ASP A 360 -19.45 7.13 -1.95
C ASP A 360 -18.62 6.45 -0.87
N GLN A 361 -19.27 5.82 0.12
CA GLN A 361 -18.57 5.08 1.17
C GLN A 361 -17.90 3.81 0.64
N ILE A 362 -18.55 3.07 -0.27
CA ILE A 362 -17.94 1.93 -0.97
C ILE A 362 -16.66 2.40 -1.65
N ARG A 363 -16.74 3.42 -2.50
CA ARG A 363 -15.59 3.94 -3.25
C ARG A 363 -14.48 4.51 -2.35
N GLU A 364 -14.83 5.14 -1.23
CA GLU A 364 -13.84 5.64 -0.25
C GLU A 364 -13.05 4.49 0.40
N TYR A 365 -13.71 3.39 0.78
CA TYR A 365 -13.01 2.23 1.34
C TYR A 365 -12.31 1.38 0.26
N SER A 366 -12.80 1.39 -0.98
CA SER A 366 -12.13 0.71 -2.10
C SER A 366 -10.74 1.27 -2.39
N ASP A 367 -10.48 2.56 -2.14
CA ASP A 367 -9.15 3.17 -2.33
C ASP A 367 -8.08 2.46 -1.49
N THR A 368 -8.35 2.20 -0.21
CA THR A 368 -7.40 1.50 0.65
C THR A 368 -7.31 0.00 0.33
N THR A 369 -8.43 -0.63 -0.04
CA THR A 369 -8.45 -2.01 -0.52
C THR A 369 -7.62 -2.18 -1.79
N LYS A 370 -7.72 -1.24 -2.75
CA LYS A 370 -6.91 -1.19 -3.98
C LYS A 370 -5.42 -1.17 -3.67
N ARG A 371 -4.99 -0.29 -2.75
CA ARG A 371 -3.57 -0.20 -2.35
C ARG A 371 -3.05 -1.51 -1.74
N ILE A 372 -3.87 -2.20 -0.96
CA ILE A 372 -3.52 -3.52 -0.39
C ILE A 372 -3.48 -4.58 -1.50
N PHE A 373 -4.40 -4.56 -2.46
CA PHE A 373 -4.39 -5.50 -3.58
C PHE A 373 -3.20 -5.31 -4.51
N LYS A 374 -2.76 -4.07 -4.75
CA LYS A 374 -1.51 -3.76 -5.47
C LYS A 374 -0.30 -4.48 -4.86
N ALA A 375 -0.28 -4.66 -3.54
CA ALA A 375 0.82 -5.30 -2.84
C ALA A 375 0.97 -6.79 -3.16
N THR A 376 0.00 -7.43 -3.83
CA THR A 376 0.15 -8.80 -4.31
C THR A 376 1.03 -8.93 -5.56
N GLY A 377 1.27 -7.82 -6.27
CA GLY A 377 1.99 -7.83 -7.54
C GLY A 377 1.24 -8.45 -8.73
N ILE A 378 0.06 -9.07 -8.51
CA ILE A 378 -0.68 -9.81 -9.55
C ILE A 378 -1.88 -9.04 -10.12
N ILE A 379 -2.35 -7.97 -9.46
CA ILE A 379 -3.45 -7.11 -9.95
C ILE A 379 -2.88 -5.76 -10.38
N SER A 380 -3.08 -5.44 -11.66
CA SER A 380 -2.73 -4.16 -12.29
C SER A 380 -3.88 -3.17 -12.14
N PHE A 381 -3.57 -1.94 -11.74
CA PHE A 381 -4.48 -0.81 -11.76
C PHE A 381 -3.85 0.31 -12.58
N ASP A 382 -4.20 0.41 -13.86
CA ASP A 382 -3.61 1.37 -14.80
C ASP A 382 -4.68 2.12 -15.59
N ASN A 383 -4.49 3.44 -15.73
CA ASN A 383 -5.32 4.30 -16.57
C ASN A 383 -6.84 4.16 -16.34
N GLY A 384 -7.26 3.92 -15.09
CA GLY A 384 -8.67 3.75 -14.72
C GLY A 384 -9.25 2.36 -14.98
N PHE A 385 -8.40 1.36 -15.22
CA PHE A 385 -8.79 -0.03 -15.45
C PHE A 385 -8.03 -1.01 -14.55
N VAL A 386 -8.63 -2.18 -14.37
CA VAL A 386 -8.11 -3.28 -13.54
C VAL A 386 -7.99 -4.54 -14.37
N GLU A 387 -6.82 -5.20 -14.30
CA GLU A 387 -6.46 -6.40 -15.06
C GLU A 387 -5.57 -7.32 -14.20
N LEU A 388 -5.51 -8.63 -14.51
CA LEU A 388 -4.47 -9.51 -13.94
C LEU A 388 -3.17 -9.31 -14.70
N ALA A 389 -2.07 -9.09 -13.97
CA ALA A 389 -0.73 -9.16 -14.55
C ALA A 389 -0.40 -10.60 -14.92
N TYR A 390 0.31 -10.81 -16.05
CA TYR A 390 0.66 -12.15 -16.58
C TYR A 390 -0.50 -13.15 -16.49
N ARG A 391 -1.67 -12.67 -16.94
CA ARG A 391 -2.96 -13.35 -16.89
C ARG A 391 -2.91 -14.80 -17.34
N GLU A 392 -2.12 -15.10 -18.37
CA GLU A 392 -1.97 -16.44 -18.93
C GLU A 392 -1.54 -17.44 -17.85
N LEU A 393 -0.55 -17.09 -17.03
CA LEU A 393 -0.11 -17.91 -15.91
C LEU A 393 -1.12 -17.92 -14.75
N CYS A 394 -1.67 -16.74 -14.39
CA CYS A 394 -2.65 -16.65 -13.32
C CYS A 394 -3.92 -17.47 -13.59
N ALA A 395 -4.38 -17.55 -14.84
CA ALA A 395 -5.55 -18.34 -15.23
C ALA A 395 -5.31 -19.85 -15.11
N CYS A 396 -4.06 -20.31 -15.21
CA CYS A 396 -3.71 -21.70 -14.93
C CYS A 396 -3.66 -22.01 -13.43
N ILE A 397 -3.13 -21.08 -12.62
CA ILE A 397 -2.98 -21.26 -11.16
C ILE A 397 -4.32 -21.08 -10.43
N PHE A 398 -5.14 -20.13 -10.84
CA PHE A 398 -6.40 -19.81 -10.19
C PHE A 398 -7.57 -20.43 -10.97
N GLU A 399 -7.78 -21.74 -10.79
CA GLU A 399 -8.87 -22.46 -11.49
C GLU A 399 -10.23 -21.83 -11.18
N GLU A 400 -10.98 -21.53 -12.23
CA GLU A 400 -12.13 -20.64 -12.17
C GLU A 400 -13.25 -21.14 -11.25
N GLU A 401 -13.61 -22.43 -11.35
CA GLU A 401 -14.68 -23.01 -10.54
C GLU A 401 -14.27 -23.17 -9.06
N LEU A 402 -13.01 -23.50 -8.79
CA LEU A 402 -12.45 -23.49 -7.44
C LEU A 402 -12.55 -22.09 -6.82
N ILE A 403 -12.04 -21.06 -7.51
CA ILE A 403 -12.06 -19.70 -6.97
C ILE A 403 -13.50 -19.23 -6.74
N LYS A 404 -14.41 -19.53 -7.68
CA LYS A 404 -15.85 -19.26 -7.56
C LYS A 404 -16.45 -19.87 -6.29
N ASN A 405 -16.14 -21.14 -6.00
CA ASN A 405 -16.64 -21.84 -4.81
C ASN A 405 -16.08 -21.28 -3.49
N ARG A 406 -14.98 -20.50 -3.54
CA ARG A 406 -14.36 -19.85 -2.36
C ARG A 406 -14.83 -18.40 -2.15
N ILE A 407 -15.68 -17.85 -3.03
CA ILE A 407 -16.16 -16.46 -2.94
C ILE A 407 -17.06 -16.28 -1.71
N ALA A 408 -17.97 -17.20 -1.45
CA ALA A 408 -18.89 -17.13 -0.33
C ALA A 408 -19.39 -18.53 0.03
N GLY A 409 -19.72 -18.74 1.31
CA GLY A 409 -20.17 -20.03 1.80
C GLY A 409 -20.49 -19.99 3.29
N SER A 410 -20.72 -21.18 3.85
CA SER A 410 -20.94 -21.40 5.28
C SER A 410 -19.77 -22.20 5.83
N ILE A 411 -19.10 -21.71 6.88
CA ILE A 411 -17.90 -22.36 7.40
C ILE A 411 -18.19 -23.75 7.97
N SER A 412 -19.39 -23.99 8.51
CA SER A 412 -19.77 -25.31 9.01
C SER A 412 -20.06 -26.33 7.90
N GLU A 413 -20.24 -25.86 6.65
CA GLU A 413 -20.47 -26.69 5.47
C GLU A 413 -19.17 -26.95 4.69
N GLU A 414 -18.09 -26.20 4.97
CA GLU A 414 -16.79 -26.46 4.37
C GLU A 414 -16.12 -27.68 5.00
N LEU A 415 -15.70 -28.61 4.14
CA LEU A 415 -14.84 -29.71 4.56
C LEU A 415 -13.39 -29.28 4.37
N HIS A 416 -12.71 -28.87 5.45
CA HIS A 416 -11.31 -28.43 5.39
C HIS A 416 -10.47 -29.14 6.46
N SER A 417 -9.23 -29.47 6.13
CA SER A 417 -8.35 -30.26 7.01
C SER A 417 -7.80 -29.48 8.21
N TYR A 418 -7.84 -28.14 8.15
CA TYR A 418 -7.22 -27.26 9.15
C TYR A 418 -8.21 -26.54 10.08
N TYR A 419 -9.50 -26.49 9.71
CA TYR A 419 -10.51 -25.76 10.48
C TYR A 419 -11.91 -26.31 10.16
N ASN A 420 -12.83 -26.24 11.11
CA ASN A 420 -14.25 -26.60 10.95
C ASN A 420 -15.21 -25.52 11.49
N CYS A 421 -14.67 -24.44 12.06
CA CYS A 421 -15.46 -23.34 12.58
C CYS A 421 -14.66 -22.03 12.53
N TYR A 422 -15.35 -20.92 12.75
CA TYR A 422 -14.75 -19.58 12.78
C TYR A 422 -13.56 -19.46 13.74
N ALA A 423 -13.67 -20.06 14.93
CA ALA A 423 -12.63 -19.95 15.94
C ALA A 423 -11.30 -20.56 15.46
N GLU A 424 -11.35 -21.70 14.79
CA GLU A 424 -10.15 -22.34 14.20
C GLU A 424 -9.65 -21.58 12.97
N TYR A 425 -10.54 -20.91 12.23
CA TYR A 425 -10.17 -20.14 11.05
C TYR A 425 -9.46 -18.83 11.39
N GLU A 426 -9.97 -18.05 12.34
CA GLU A 426 -9.50 -16.66 12.57
C GLU A 426 -9.24 -16.29 14.03
N GLU A 427 -9.82 -16.98 15.02
CA GLU A 427 -9.65 -16.56 16.42
C GLU A 427 -8.30 -17.01 16.98
N GLY A 428 -7.49 -16.02 17.37
CA GLY A 428 -6.22 -16.22 18.06
C GLY A 428 -5.04 -16.53 17.15
N ILE A 429 -3.86 -16.53 17.77
CA ILE A 429 -2.57 -16.52 17.08
C ILE A 429 -2.26 -17.80 16.27
N ASN A 430 -2.87 -18.92 16.66
CA ASN A 430 -2.69 -20.23 16.03
C ASN A 430 -3.78 -20.56 14.99
N SER A 431 -4.67 -19.63 14.70
CA SER A 431 -5.72 -19.80 13.69
C SER A 431 -5.15 -19.97 12.29
N PHE A 432 -5.91 -20.59 11.39
CA PHE A 432 -5.52 -20.76 9.99
C PHE A 432 -5.16 -19.41 9.31
N TYR A 433 -5.91 -18.35 9.63
CA TYR A 433 -5.71 -17.02 9.08
C TYR A 433 -4.38 -16.39 9.53
N CYS A 434 -4.01 -16.58 10.79
CA CYS A 434 -2.77 -16.05 11.37
C CYS A 434 -1.52 -16.92 11.08
N ASN A 435 -1.71 -18.19 10.70
CA ASN A 435 -0.62 -19.13 10.48
C ASN A 435 -0.01 -19.04 9.07
N ILE A 436 1.25 -19.49 8.93
CA ILE A 436 1.95 -19.56 7.64
C ILE A 436 1.39 -20.74 6.85
N THR A 437 0.77 -20.44 5.70
CA THR A 437 0.17 -21.43 4.79
C THR A 437 0.56 -21.05 3.36
N SER A 438 1.08 -22.00 2.58
CA SER A 438 1.48 -21.74 1.19
C SER A 438 0.28 -21.60 0.26
N LEU A 439 0.48 -21.05 -0.93
CA LEU A 439 -0.60 -20.88 -1.90
C LEU A 439 -1.26 -22.21 -2.29
N SER A 440 -0.47 -23.26 -2.53
CA SER A 440 -1.00 -24.60 -2.84
C SER A 440 -1.87 -25.15 -1.71
N GLN A 441 -1.45 -24.97 -0.45
CA GLN A 441 -2.24 -25.37 0.71
C GLN A 441 -3.53 -24.55 0.85
N ILE A 442 -3.48 -23.24 0.58
CA ILE A 442 -4.66 -22.35 0.61
C ILE A 442 -5.68 -22.75 -0.47
N LEU A 443 -5.19 -23.13 -1.66
CA LEU A 443 -6.01 -23.58 -2.79
C LEU A 443 -6.39 -25.06 -2.69
N GLU A 444 -5.88 -25.78 -1.68
CA GLU A 444 -6.03 -27.23 -1.52
C GLU A 444 -5.57 -28.02 -2.75
N TYR A 445 -4.51 -27.55 -3.40
CA TYR A 445 -3.85 -28.27 -4.47
C TYR A 445 -2.86 -29.27 -3.91
N TYR A 446 -3.21 -30.55 -4.04
CA TYR A 446 -2.33 -31.67 -3.76
C TYR A 446 -1.67 -32.14 -5.06
N GLU A 447 -1.03 -33.31 -5.05
CA GLU A 447 -0.23 -33.77 -6.19
C GLU A 447 -1.01 -33.83 -7.53
N GLU A 448 -2.28 -34.24 -7.51
CA GLU A 448 -3.09 -34.35 -8.73
C GLU A 448 -3.48 -32.97 -9.29
N GLU A 449 -3.89 -32.05 -8.43
CA GLU A 449 -4.26 -30.69 -8.84
C GLU A 449 -3.04 -29.88 -9.30
N ILE A 450 -1.90 -30.01 -8.60
CA ILE A 450 -0.64 -29.37 -9.02
C ILE A 450 -0.25 -29.85 -10.42
N LYS A 451 -0.31 -31.15 -10.68
CA LYS A 451 -0.04 -31.70 -12.01
C LYS A 451 -1.03 -31.18 -13.06
N GLN A 452 -2.30 -31.01 -12.70
CA GLN A 452 -3.30 -30.43 -13.60
C GLN A 452 -2.99 -28.97 -13.93
N VAL A 453 -2.50 -28.20 -12.97
CA VAL A 453 -2.01 -26.82 -13.17
C VAL A 453 -0.80 -26.83 -14.11
N GLU A 454 0.19 -27.69 -13.86
CA GLU A 454 1.37 -27.84 -14.74
C GLU A 454 0.98 -28.21 -16.19
N ASP A 455 0.08 -29.18 -16.36
CA ASP A 455 -0.44 -29.58 -17.68
C ASP A 455 -1.16 -28.42 -18.39
N ASN A 456 -1.84 -27.54 -17.64
CA ASN A 456 -2.49 -26.35 -18.19
C ASN A 456 -1.48 -25.28 -18.58
N ILE A 457 -0.45 -25.07 -17.76
CA ILE A 457 0.66 -24.16 -18.07
C ILE A 457 1.39 -24.63 -19.34
N GLN A 458 1.70 -25.93 -19.47
CA GLN A 458 2.36 -26.44 -20.67
C GLN A 458 1.53 -26.26 -21.95
N LYS A 459 0.20 -26.28 -21.85
CA LYS A 459 -0.69 -25.97 -22.99
C LYS A 459 -0.66 -24.49 -23.35
N GLU A 460 -0.64 -23.61 -22.36
CA GLU A 460 -0.63 -22.16 -22.54
C GLU A 460 0.75 -21.66 -23.03
N PHE A 461 1.83 -22.33 -22.62
CA PHE A 461 3.22 -22.03 -23.00
C PHE A 461 3.83 -23.19 -23.82
N PRO A 462 3.37 -23.40 -25.07
CA PRO A 462 3.76 -24.57 -25.85
C PRO A 462 5.27 -24.60 -26.14
N GLY A 463 5.92 -25.71 -25.78
CA GLY A 463 7.34 -25.96 -26.04
C GLY A 463 8.28 -25.50 -24.94
N ALA A 464 7.76 -24.89 -23.86
CA ALA A 464 8.51 -24.62 -22.64
C ALA A 464 8.33 -25.74 -21.62
N THR A 465 9.36 -26.05 -20.82
CA THR A 465 9.21 -26.87 -19.61
C THR A 465 8.74 -26.00 -18.44
N ILE A 466 8.22 -26.62 -17.37
CA ILE A 466 7.75 -25.88 -16.17
C ILE A 466 8.88 -25.06 -15.55
N GLU A 467 10.10 -25.56 -15.57
CA GLU A 467 11.29 -24.89 -15.04
C GLU A 467 11.68 -23.64 -15.85
N GLU A 468 11.26 -23.55 -17.12
CA GLU A 468 11.52 -22.40 -17.98
C GLU A 468 10.48 -21.28 -17.80
N ILE A 469 9.29 -21.59 -17.27
CA ILE A 469 8.18 -20.64 -17.12
C ILE A 469 8.54 -19.41 -16.28
N PRO A 470 9.19 -19.54 -15.09
CA PRO A 470 9.59 -18.36 -14.32
C PRO A 470 10.46 -17.39 -15.14
N VAL A 471 11.40 -17.92 -15.91
CA VAL A 471 12.31 -17.13 -16.75
C VAL A 471 11.55 -16.46 -17.89
N ILE A 472 10.65 -17.19 -18.56
CA ILE A 472 9.84 -16.65 -19.67
C ILE A 472 8.97 -15.48 -19.19
N VAL A 473 8.30 -15.65 -18.05
CA VAL A 473 7.42 -14.60 -17.50
C VAL A 473 8.25 -13.42 -16.98
N ALA A 474 9.36 -13.67 -16.29
CA ALA A 474 10.29 -12.61 -15.85
C ALA A 474 10.85 -11.81 -17.04
N ASP A 475 11.22 -12.47 -18.13
CA ASP A 475 11.70 -11.84 -19.36
C ASP A 475 10.62 -10.96 -20.02
N LYS A 476 9.36 -11.42 -20.02
CA LYS A 476 8.22 -10.61 -20.47
C LYS A 476 8.07 -9.37 -19.60
N ARG A 477 8.14 -9.53 -18.27
CA ARG A 477 8.06 -8.42 -17.30
C ARG A 477 9.20 -7.42 -17.43
N ARG A 478 10.43 -7.89 -17.67
CA ARG A 478 11.57 -7.01 -17.93
C ARG A 478 11.36 -6.15 -19.17
N LYS A 479 10.80 -6.71 -20.26
CA LYS A 479 10.48 -5.95 -21.48
C LYS A 479 9.39 -4.91 -21.24
N GLU A 480 8.30 -5.31 -20.59
CA GLU A 480 7.21 -4.40 -20.20
C GLU A 480 7.73 -3.26 -19.31
N PHE A 481 8.66 -3.56 -18.40
CA PHE A 481 9.26 -2.55 -17.54
C PHE A 481 10.16 -1.58 -18.30
N ALA A 482 10.96 -2.07 -19.26
CA ALA A 482 11.77 -1.20 -20.12
C ALA A 482 10.88 -0.25 -20.94
N GLU A 483 9.77 -0.73 -21.49
CA GLU A 483 8.77 0.09 -22.18
C GLU A 483 8.12 1.11 -21.24
N PHE A 484 7.81 0.70 -20.01
CA PHE A 484 7.28 1.56 -18.98
C PHE A 484 8.27 2.69 -18.59
N ILE A 485 9.56 2.38 -18.43
CA ILE A 485 10.61 3.37 -18.16
C ILE A 485 10.70 4.35 -19.33
N ASP A 486 10.81 3.86 -20.57
CA ASP A 486 10.96 4.73 -21.74
C ASP A 486 9.76 5.67 -21.94
N LYS A 487 8.56 5.22 -21.58
CA LYS A 487 7.34 6.04 -21.64
C LYS A 487 7.24 7.04 -20.50
N ASN A 488 7.48 6.61 -19.26
CA ASN A 488 7.12 7.36 -18.06
C ASN A 488 8.30 8.07 -17.39
N TYR A 489 9.53 7.60 -17.64
CA TYR A 489 10.77 8.05 -17.03
C TYR A 489 11.89 8.19 -18.08
N PRO A 490 11.70 8.97 -19.17
CA PRO A 490 12.80 9.24 -20.09
C PRO A 490 13.97 9.90 -19.36
N ALA A 491 15.20 9.69 -19.82
CA ALA A 491 16.44 10.11 -19.15
C ALA A 491 16.39 11.56 -18.59
N GLU A 492 15.91 12.53 -19.38
CA GLU A 492 15.81 13.93 -18.93
C GLU A 492 14.83 14.12 -17.76
N LYS A 493 13.72 13.37 -17.74
CA LYS A 493 12.77 13.39 -16.61
C LYS A 493 13.40 12.74 -15.37
N VAL A 494 14.22 11.70 -15.53
CA VAL A 494 14.95 11.09 -14.41
C VAL A 494 15.92 12.11 -13.79
N LYS A 495 16.68 12.83 -14.62
CA LYS A 495 17.55 13.94 -14.16
C LYS A 495 16.77 15.03 -13.44
N GLU A 496 15.62 15.44 -13.98
CA GLU A 496 14.74 16.41 -13.34
C GLU A 496 14.31 15.95 -11.95
N ILE A 497 13.82 14.70 -11.83
CA ILE A 497 13.38 14.13 -10.56
C ILE A 497 14.55 14.02 -9.56
N LEU A 498 15.73 13.55 -9.99
CA LEU A 498 16.93 13.49 -9.16
C LEU A 498 17.26 14.86 -8.55
N GLY A 499 17.20 15.93 -9.35
CA GLY A 499 17.44 17.30 -8.88
C GLY A 499 16.45 17.80 -7.82
N LEU A 500 15.27 17.19 -7.71
CA LEU A 500 14.26 17.59 -6.70
C LEU A 500 14.62 17.17 -5.28
N PHE A 501 15.38 16.07 -5.10
CA PHE A 501 15.66 15.49 -3.78
C PHE A 501 16.57 16.35 -2.89
N SER A 502 17.39 17.21 -3.50
CA SER A 502 18.24 18.19 -2.81
C SER A 502 17.45 19.15 -1.92
N ASN A 503 16.17 19.40 -2.25
CA ASN A 503 15.28 20.25 -1.50
C ASN A 503 14.01 19.52 -1.05
N ARG A 504 13.95 19.19 0.24
CA ARG A 504 12.83 18.46 0.87
C ARG A 504 11.49 19.20 0.83
N SER A 505 11.42 20.47 0.44
CA SER A 505 10.13 21.12 0.14
C SER A 505 9.43 20.49 -1.08
N ASN A 506 10.15 19.72 -1.89
CA ASN A 506 9.64 19.06 -3.09
C ASN A 506 9.06 17.66 -2.81
N ASP A 507 9.11 17.15 -1.57
CA ASP A 507 8.68 15.78 -1.24
C ASP A 507 7.27 15.45 -1.74
N LYS A 508 6.34 16.39 -1.60
CA LYS A 508 4.98 16.21 -2.15
C LYS A 508 4.97 16.09 -3.67
N LEU A 509 5.72 16.95 -4.37
CA LEU A 509 5.84 16.90 -5.83
C LEU A 509 6.48 15.58 -6.30
N ILE A 510 7.50 15.11 -5.60
CA ILE A 510 8.17 13.82 -5.88
C ILE A 510 7.16 12.67 -5.77
N LYS A 511 6.40 12.62 -4.67
CA LYS A 511 5.35 11.61 -4.46
C LYS A 511 4.27 11.67 -5.54
N ASP A 512 3.76 12.86 -5.86
CA ASP A 512 2.74 13.05 -6.88
C ASP A 512 3.25 12.69 -8.30
N THR A 513 4.57 12.78 -8.54
CA THR A 513 5.20 12.50 -9.84
C THR A 513 5.57 11.03 -10.04
N VAL A 514 5.97 10.33 -8.98
CA VAL A 514 6.50 8.96 -9.04
C VAL A 514 5.52 7.94 -8.48
N SER A 515 5.21 8.03 -7.19
CA SER A 515 4.27 7.13 -6.52
C SER A 515 3.75 7.76 -5.23
N PRO A 516 2.44 8.07 -5.12
CA PRO A 516 1.86 8.56 -3.87
C PRO A 516 1.85 7.47 -2.78
N ASP A 517 1.90 6.19 -3.19
CA ASP A 517 1.79 4.99 -2.36
C ASP A 517 3.13 4.58 -1.71
N ALA A 518 4.22 5.30 -1.98
CA ALA A 518 5.55 5.05 -1.42
C ALA A 518 6.06 6.21 -0.54
N THR A 519 7.11 5.92 0.25
CA THR A 519 7.87 6.96 0.96
C THR A 519 8.87 7.64 0.03
N VAL A 520 9.30 8.86 0.36
CA VAL A 520 10.31 9.58 -0.43
C VAL A 520 11.65 8.82 -0.49
N PRO A 521 12.15 8.20 0.60
CA PRO A 521 13.32 7.30 0.52
C PRO A 521 13.15 6.14 -0.47
N THR A 522 12.04 5.39 -0.40
CA THR A 522 11.76 4.29 -1.34
C THR A 522 11.69 4.79 -2.79
N ILE A 523 11.13 5.99 -3.01
CA ILE A 523 11.11 6.63 -4.33
C ILE A 523 12.53 7.01 -4.78
N TYR A 524 13.39 7.44 -3.87
CA TYR A 524 14.79 7.76 -4.18
C TYR A 524 15.55 6.52 -4.64
N GLU A 525 15.45 5.41 -3.90
CA GLU A 525 16.02 4.12 -4.30
C GLU A 525 15.55 3.72 -5.71
N TYR A 526 14.25 3.80 -5.97
CA TYR A 526 13.67 3.51 -7.28
C TYR A 526 14.22 4.41 -8.40
N VAL A 527 14.32 5.72 -8.17
CA VAL A 527 14.83 6.65 -9.19
C VAL A 527 16.34 6.47 -9.41
N VAL A 528 17.11 6.14 -8.37
CA VAL A 528 18.55 5.80 -8.45
C VAL A 528 18.76 4.57 -9.33
N GLY A 529 17.94 3.53 -9.18
CA GLY A 529 18.00 2.36 -10.04
C GLY A 529 17.72 2.69 -11.51
N ILE A 530 16.70 3.49 -11.82
CA ILE A 530 16.41 3.92 -13.19
C ILE A 530 17.56 4.78 -13.76
N ALA A 531 18.15 5.67 -12.95
CA ALA A 531 19.31 6.46 -13.37
C ALA A 531 20.49 5.53 -13.73
N TRP A 532 20.73 4.50 -12.92
CA TRP A 532 21.76 3.50 -13.19
C TRP A 532 21.45 2.64 -14.42
N TYR A 533 20.17 2.33 -14.67
CA TYR A 533 19.73 1.68 -15.90
C TYR A 533 20.15 2.48 -17.13
N TYR A 534 19.95 3.81 -17.13
CA TYR A 534 20.44 4.65 -18.23
C TYR A 534 21.97 4.74 -18.28
N PHE A 535 22.64 4.88 -17.14
CA PHE A 535 24.11 4.90 -17.08
C PHE A 535 24.73 3.60 -17.63
N SER A 536 24.13 2.44 -17.38
CA SER A 536 24.59 1.16 -17.94
C SER A 536 24.33 1.01 -19.45
N GLY A 537 23.70 1.99 -20.09
CA GLY A 537 23.27 1.88 -21.49
C GLY A 537 22.08 0.94 -21.67
N LYS A 538 21.18 0.89 -20.67
CA LYS A 538 19.95 0.08 -20.66
C LYS A 538 20.16 -1.44 -20.68
N ARG A 539 21.37 -1.91 -20.36
CA ARG A 539 21.73 -3.34 -20.51
C ARG A 539 21.48 -4.18 -19.26
N VAL A 540 21.41 -3.55 -18.09
CA VAL A 540 21.21 -4.24 -16.81
C VAL A 540 19.73 -4.54 -16.57
N ASP A 541 19.46 -5.65 -15.90
CA ASP A 541 18.11 -5.99 -15.45
C ASP A 541 17.82 -5.34 -14.10
N ILE A 542 17.41 -4.07 -14.15
CA ILE A 542 17.16 -3.32 -12.91
C ILE A 542 15.91 -3.82 -12.17
N LEU A 543 14.94 -4.45 -12.87
CA LEU A 543 13.71 -4.96 -12.24
C LEU A 543 14.03 -6.04 -11.20
N SER A 544 14.89 -7.00 -11.56
CA SER A 544 15.32 -8.07 -10.66
C SER A 544 16.40 -7.64 -9.67
N SER A 545 17.06 -6.50 -9.92
CA SER A 545 18.12 -5.96 -9.06
C SER A 545 17.60 -5.15 -7.87
N TYR A 546 16.35 -4.67 -7.92
CA TYR A 546 15.77 -3.91 -6.81
C TYR A 546 15.54 -4.79 -5.59
N ASN A 547 15.93 -4.29 -4.42
CA ASN A 547 15.40 -4.74 -3.15
C ASN A 547 14.16 -3.92 -2.74
N LEU A 548 13.25 -3.72 -3.70
CA LEU A 548 12.00 -2.96 -3.54
C LEU A 548 10.82 -3.84 -3.92
N THR A 549 9.76 -3.74 -3.15
CA THR A 549 8.46 -4.26 -3.55
C THR A 549 7.78 -3.30 -4.51
N LEU A 550 7.54 -3.77 -5.73
CA LEU A 550 6.80 -3.04 -6.75
C LEU A 550 5.37 -3.59 -6.89
N SER A 551 4.46 -2.74 -7.37
CA SER A 551 3.15 -3.18 -7.82
C SER A 551 3.23 -3.88 -9.19
N ALA A 552 2.12 -4.48 -9.64
CA ALA A 552 2.01 -5.00 -11.01
C ALA A 552 2.23 -3.93 -12.10
N ASN A 553 2.12 -2.65 -11.74
CA ASN A 553 2.33 -1.49 -12.61
C ASN A 553 3.76 -0.93 -12.55
N PHE A 554 4.67 -1.63 -11.85
CA PHE A 554 6.06 -1.22 -11.64
C PHE A 554 6.25 0.03 -10.76
N GLU A 555 5.20 0.49 -10.10
CA GLU A 555 5.28 1.58 -9.12
C GLU A 555 5.90 1.04 -7.81
N PRO A 556 6.85 1.75 -7.18
CA PRO A 556 7.37 1.35 -5.88
C PRO A 556 6.30 1.44 -4.79
N LEU A 557 6.34 0.50 -3.85
CA LEU A 557 5.45 0.44 -2.68
C LEU A 557 6.22 0.56 -1.36
N VAL A 558 7.24 -0.29 -1.16
CA VAL A 558 8.04 -0.34 0.07
C VAL A 558 9.40 -0.96 -0.19
N HIS A 559 10.38 -0.67 0.66
CA HIS A 559 11.65 -1.40 0.69
C HIS A 559 11.42 -2.84 1.15
N ALA A 560 12.00 -3.82 0.45
CA ALA A 560 11.93 -5.20 0.86
C ALA A 560 12.99 -5.44 1.94
N GLY A 561 12.57 -5.59 3.20
CA GLY A 561 13.52 -5.85 4.30
C GLY A 561 14.39 -7.10 4.03
N GLY A 562 15.63 -7.15 4.55
CA GLY A 562 16.50 -8.31 4.31
C GLY A 562 17.98 -8.16 4.66
N GLY A 563 18.46 -6.95 4.96
CA GLY A 563 19.88 -6.71 5.26
C GLY A 563 20.80 -6.98 4.05
N GLN A 564 20.27 -6.80 2.85
CA GLN A 564 20.99 -6.68 1.57
C GLN A 564 21.04 -5.19 1.20
N GLY A 565 21.92 -4.82 0.28
CA GLY A 565 21.95 -3.45 -0.26
C GLY A 565 20.70 -3.13 -1.07
N ASP A 566 20.41 -1.83 -1.23
CA ASP A 566 19.16 -1.38 -1.84
C ASP A 566 18.96 -1.89 -3.28
N ILE A 567 20.05 -1.95 -4.05
CA ILE A 567 20.05 -2.46 -5.43
C ILE A 567 21.32 -3.27 -5.67
N VAL A 568 21.19 -4.52 -6.08
CA VAL A 568 22.34 -5.39 -6.40
C VAL A 568 22.23 -5.88 -7.84
N ILE A 569 23.12 -5.39 -8.69
CA ILE A 569 23.16 -5.67 -10.12
C ILE A 569 24.24 -6.72 -10.38
N TYR A 570 23.83 -7.86 -10.90
CA TYR A 570 24.72 -8.94 -11.30
C TYR A 570 24.96 -8.91 -12.82
N GLU A 571 26.23 -8.79 -13.22
CA GLU A 571 26.69 -8.97 -14.60
C GLU A 571 27.66 -10.19 -14.65
N ASP A 572 28.15 -10.53 -15.84
CA ASP A 572 29.00 -11.71 -16.05
C ASP A 572 30.36 -11.61 -15.32
N ASP A 573 30.96 -10.43 -15.31
CA ASP A 573 32.31 -10.16 -14.80
C ASP A 573 32.34 -9.28 -13.54
N LYS A 574 31.20 -8.68 -13.15
CA LYS A 574 31.12 -7.77 -12.00
C LYS A 574 29.78 -7.82 -11.28
N VAL A 575 29.79 -7.36 -10.04
CA VAL A 575 28.58 -7.08 -9.24
C VAL A 575 28.64 -5.63 -8.79
N VAL A 576 27.58 -4.88 -9.08
CA VAL A 576 27.44 -3.48 -8.66
C VAL A 576 26.34 -3.38 -7.62
N MET A 577 26.67 -2.87 -6.43
CA MET A 577 25.70 -2.56 -5.39
C MET A 577 25.50 -1.06 -5.27
N LEU A 578 24.26 -0.59 -5.22
CA LEU A 578 23.90 0.81 -4.97
C LEU A 578 23.24 0.90 -3.61
N GLU A 579 23.72 1.81 -2.77
CA GLU A 579 23.16 2.14 -1.46
C GLU A 579 22.77 3.61 -1.50
N ALA A 580 21.47 3.90 -1.44
CA ALA A 580 20.91 5.22 -1.68
C ALA A 580 20.35 5.82 -0.39
N THR A 581 20.82 7.00 -0.01
CA THR A 581 20.33 7.69 1.18
C THR A 581 19.99 9.15 0.96
N LEU A 582 18.90 9.58 1.61
CA LEU A 582 18.53 10.98 1.76
C LEU A 582 18.96 11.56 3.11
N MET A 583 19.74 10.82 3.91
CA MET A 583 20.28 11.33 5.16
C MET A 583 21.27 12.46 4.90
N ASN A 584 21.11 13.56 5.65
CA ASN A 584 22.08 14.65 5.61
C ASN A 584 23.44 14.21 6.16
N ALA A 585 24.51 14.91 5.77
CA ALA A 585 25.89 14.62 6.19
C ALA A 585 26.04 14.39 7.71
N SER A 586 25.37 15.20 8.54
CA SER A 586 25.49 15.08 10.01
C SER A 586 24.92 13.77 10.58
N SER A 587 24.03 13.11 9.86
CA SER A 587 23.35 11.90 10.30
C SER A 587 23.90 10.63 9.65
N GLN A 588 24.57 10.75 8.48
CA GLN A 588 25.16 9.63 7.74
C GLN A 588 26.09 8.76 8.61
N LYS A 589 26.92 9.37 9.47
CA LYS A 589 27.80 8.61 10.36
C LYS A 589 27.05 7.61 11.26
N ARG A 590 25.88 7.99 11.75
CA ARG A 590 25.09 7.14 12.66
C ARG A 590 24.23 6.13 11.91
N GLY A 591 23.68 6.53 10.77
CA GLY A 591 22.73 5.72 10.01
C GLY A 591 23.39 4.76 9.03
N GLU A 592 24.49 5.15 8.39
CA GLU A 592 24.95 4.52 7.14
C GLU A 592 26.26 3.74 7.28
N TRP A 593 27.08 4.01 8.30
CA TRP A 593 28.39 3.35 8.42
C TRP A 593 28.25 1.84 8.58
N GLU A 594 27.42 1.39 9.52
CA GLU A 594 27.22 -0.03 9.79
C GLU A 594 26.54 -0.73 8.61
N PRO A 595 25.36 -0.29 8.12
CA PRO A 595 24.62 -1.06 7.14
C PRO A 595 25.35 -1.14 5.80
N VAL A 596 25.82 -0.02 5.26
CA VAL A 596 26.53 0.03 3.97
C VAL A 596 27.77 -0.85 4.02
N LEU A 597 28.58 -0.73 5.08
CA LEU A 597 29.79 -1.53 5.20
C LEU A 597 29.46 -3.02 5.34
N ARG A 598 28.49 -3.37 6.19
CA ARG A 598 28.05 -4.76 6.39
C ARG A 598 27.53 -5.37 5.09
N HIS A 599 26.69 -4.66 4.33
CA HIS A 599 26.16 -5.14 3.05
C HIS A 599 27.28 -5.35 2.03
N SER A 600 28.18 -4.38 1.88
CA SER A 600 29.32 -4.50 0.95
C SER A 600 30.24 -5.66 1.30
N ILE A 601 30.55 -5.88 2.59
CA ILE A 601 31.38 -7.01 3.03
C ILE A 601 30.68 -8.33 2.74
N ASN A 602 29.42 -8.47 3.17
CA ASN A 602 28.69 -9.73 3.04
C ASN A 602 28.53 -10.13 1.57
N LEU A 603 28.16 -9.18 0.70
CA LEU A 603 28.03 -9.40 -0.74
C LEU A 603 29.36 -9.87 -1.34
N LYS A 604 30.47 -9.22 -0.98
CA LYS A 604 31.77 -9.60 -1.49
C LYS A 604 32.22 -10.97 -1.02
N VAL A 605 32.05 -11.25 0.28
CA VAL A 605 32.38 -12.57 0.85
C VAL A 605 31.54 -13.68 0.22
N GLU A 606 30.27 -13.41 -0.10
CA GLU A 606 29.39 -14.35 -0.80
C GLU A 606 29.94 -14.69 -2.19
N GLU A 607 30.29 -13.67 -2.99
CA GLU A 607 30.87 -13.85 -4.33
C GLU A 607 32.23 -14.58 -4.30
N GLU A 608 33.11 -14.23 -3.36
CA GLU A 608 34.40 -14.88 -3.16
C GLU A 608 34.23 -16.34 -2.73
N THR A 609 33.29 -16.62 -1.84
CA THR A 609 33.00 -17.98 -1.35
C THR A 609 32.37 -18.85 -2.43
N ALA A 610 31.51 -18.28 -3.27
CA ALA A 610 30.93 -18.94 -4.43
C ALA A 610 31.90 -19.10 -5.61
N CYS A 611 33.11 -18.52 -5.50
CA CYS A 611 34.16 -18.58 -6.53
C CYS A 611 33.66 -18.08 -7.91
N THR A 612 32.80 -17.07 -7.94
CA THR A 612 32.19 -16.57 -9.18
C THR A 612 33.20 -15.86 -10.08
N GLY A 613 34.24 -15.27 -9.49
CA GLY A 613 35.25 -14.47 -10.18
C GLY A 613 34.77 -13.04 -10.52
N ARG A 614 33.57 -12.65 -10.07
CA ARG A 614 33.02 -11.31 -10.33
C ARG A 614 33.64 -10.26 -9.41
N GLU A 615 33.96 -9.10 -9.98
CA GLU A 615 34.48 -7.97 -9.21
C GLU A 615 33.34 -7.20 -8.52
N VAL A 616 33.39 -7.04 -7.19
CA VAL A 616 32.32 -6.40 -6.41
C VAL A 616 32.62 -4.92 -6.16
N THR A 617 31.82 -4.03 -6.74
CA THR A 617 31.84 -2.58 -6.49
C THR A 617 30.59 -2.14 -5.75
N SER A 618 30.73 -1.35 -4.68
CA SER A 618 29.61 -0.65 -4.06
C SER A 618 29.66 0.84 -4.37
N PHE A 619 28.50 1.45 -4.56
CA PHE A 619 28.33 2.89 -4.72
C PHE A 619 27.40 3.41 -3.64
N PHE A 620 27.87 4.41 -2.89
CA PHE A 620 27.07 5.11 -1.91
C PHE A 620 26.54 6.41 -2.52
N ILE A 621 25.23 6.47 -2.72
CA ILE A 621 24.53 7.54 -3.43
C ILE A 621 23.81 8.46 -2.44
N ALA A 622 24.21 9.73 -2.37
CA ALA A 622 23.58 10.72 -1.48
C ALA A 622 23.66 12.13 -2.05
N ASP A 623 22.79 13.04 -1.62
CA ASP A 623 22.82 14.44 -2.07
C ASP A 623 24.10 15.18 -1.61
N SER A 624 24.54 14.89 -0.39
CA SER A 624 25.76 15.47 0.18
C SER A 624 26.52 14.42 1.01
N PHE A 625 27.80 14.68 1.26
CA PHE A 625 28.67 13.75 1.99
C PHE A 625 29.26 14.36 3.25
N ASP A 626 29.29 13.57 4.32
CA ASP A 626 30.23 13.80 5.41
C ASP A 626 31.65 13.37 4.99
N TYR A 627 32.61 14.30 5.06
CA TYR A 627 33.99 14.04 4.65
C TYR A 627 34.64 12.90 5.45
N ASN A 628 34.29 12.72 6.73
CA ASN A 628 34.85 11.60 7.51
C ASN A 628 34.33 10.26 7.00
N THR A 629 33.05 10.19 6.68
CA THR A 629 32.38 9.02 6.14
C THR A 629 33.05 8.55 4.84
N ILE A 630 33.20 9.44 3.84
CA ILE A 630 33.82 9.07 2.57
C ILE A 630 35.31 8.71 2.71
N ASN A 631 36.03 9.38 3.62
CA ASN A 631 37.43 9.10 3.84
C ASN A 631 37.64 7.77 4.57
N ILE A 632 36.71 7.39 5.45
CA ILE A 632 36.73 6.09 6.11
C ILE A 632 36.49 4.98 5.10
N TRP A 633 35.50 5.11 4.19
CA TRP A 633 35.32 4.12 3.12
C TRP A 633 36.58 3.91 2.29
N LYS A 634 37.29 5.01 1.97
CA LYS A 634 38.57 4.95 1.27
C LYS A 634 39.66 4.25 2.09
N ALA A 635 39.73 4.53 3.40
CA ALA A 635 40.73 3.93 4.28
C ALA A 635 40.48 2.45 4.53
N VAL A 636 39.22 2.01 4.71
CA VAL A 636 38.89 0.61 4.97
C VAL A 636 39.01 -0.28 3.73
N ALA A 637 39.15 0.30 2.54
CA ALA A 637 39.40 -0.46 1.32
C ALA A 637 40.74 -1.22 1.32
N ALA A 638 41.65 -0.91 2.25
CA ALA A 638 42.95 -1.58 2.36
C ALA A 638 43.06 -2.50 3.60
N VAL A 639 41.94 -2.81 4.27
CA VAL A 639 41.95 -3.68 5.46
C VAL A 639 41.04 -4.89 5.29
N PRO A 640 41.44 -6.07 5.81
CA PRO A 640 40.56 -7.23 5.84
C PRO A 640 39.36 -7.02 6.77
N LEU A 641 38.18 -7.41 6.32
CA LEU A 641 36.91 -7.24 7.04
C LEU A 641 36.14 -8.56 7.12
N GLN A 642 35.50 -8.79 8.27
CA GLN A 642 34.78 -10.02 8.58
C GLN A 642 33.31 -9.94 8.14
N SER A 643 32.78 -11.01 7.56
CA SER A 643 31.35 -11.11 7.27
C SER A 643 30.52 -11.19 8.57
N SER A 644 29.37 -10.52 8.57
CA SER A 644 28.41 -10.59 9.68
C SER A 644 27.48 -11.81 9.56
N THR A 645 27.31 -12.34 8.35
CA THR A 645 26.47 -13.52 8.07
C THR A 645 27.24 -14.82 8.24
N ASP A 646 28.53 -14.83 7.91
CA ASP A 646 29.46 -15.94 8.14
C ASP A 646 30.72 -15.44 8.87
N LYS A 647 30.72 -15.63 10.20
CA LYS A 647 31.79 -15.13 11.07
C LYS A 647 33.15 -15.81 10.83
N ASP A 648 33.22 -16.88 10.05
CA ASP A 648 34.50 -17.52 9.72
C ASP A 648 35.11 -16.99 8.42
N LYS A 649 34.42 -16.08 7.73
CA LYS A 649 34.82 -15.54 6.43
C LYS A 649 35.24 -14.08 6.49
N PHE A 650 36.25 -13.76 5.68
CA PHE A 650 36.83 -12.43 5.56
C PHE A 650 37.03 -12.12 4.08
N THR A 651 36.97 -10.84 3.75
CA THR A 651 37.43 -10.31 2.46
C THR A 651 38.61 -9.37 2.69
N ASP A 652 39.56 -9.33 1.76
CA ASP A 652 40.81 -8.57 1.91
C ASP A 652 40.64 -7.06 1.69
N ASN A 653 39.60 -6.66 0.96
CA ASN A 653 39.29 -5.26 0.66
C ASN A 653 37.81 -5.05 0.35
N VAL A 654 37.32 -3.82 0.46
CA VAL A 654 35.96 -3.44 0.07
C VAL A 654 35.99 -2.12 -0.69
N VAL A 655 35.28 -2.02 -1.82
CA VAL A 655 35.22 -0.81 -2.65
C VAL A 655 33.86 -0.14 -2.47
N ILE A 656 33.85 1.05 -1.86
CA ILE A 656 32.64 1.86 -1.68
C ILE A 656 32.91 3.26 -2.24
N MET A 657 32.36 3.55 -3.42
CA MET A 657 32.54 4.81 -4.13
C MET A 657 31.39 5.78 -3.84
N PRO A 658 31.64 6.96 -3.22
CA PRO A 658 30.61 7.97 -3.00
C PRO A 658 30.33 8.76 -4.28
N VAL A 659 29.08 8.75 -4.75
CA VAL A 659 28.61 9.50 -5.93
C VAL A 659 27.40 10.33 -5.55
N ASN A 660 27.45 11.65 -5.74
CA ASN A 660 26.31 12.48 -5.36
C ASN A 660 25.20 12.44 -6.42
N THR A 661 24.03 12.95 -6.06
CA THR A 661 22.84 12.94 -6.93
C THR A 661 23.06 13.67 -8.27
N ASP A 662 23.76 14.81 -8.26
CA ASP A 662 24.10 15.58 -9.47
C ASP A 662 25.10 14.85 -10.36
N GLU A 663 26.06 14.17 -9.75
CA GLU A 663 27.05 13.35 -10.43
C GLU A 663 26.39 12.13 -11.07
N LEU A 664 25.48 11.45 -10.37
CA LEU A 664 24.69 10.35 -10.94
C LEU A 664 23.86 10.84 -12.13
N SER A 665 23.23 12.02 -12.00
CA SER A 665 22.53 12.67 -13.12
C SER A 665 23.46 12.91 -14.32
N SER A 666 24.72 13.26 -14.08
CA SER A 666 25.71 13.47 -15.14
C SER A 666 26.19 12.14 -15.76
N LEU A 667 26.30 11.07 -14.97
CA LEU A 667 26.70 9.73 -15.44
C LEU A 667 25.68 9.13 -16.42
N ILE A 668 24.41 9.51 -16.35
CA ILE A 668 23.38 9.10 -17.33
C ILE A 668 23.84 9.37 -18.78
N ASP A 669 24.58 10.45 -19.02
CA ASP A 669 25.08 10.83 -20.35
C ASP A 669 26.38 10.10 -20.76
N LYS A 670 26.91 9.24 -19.89
CA LYS A 670 28.21 8.56 -20.02
C LYS A 670 28.08 7.06 -20.26
N SER A 671 26.96 6.61 -20.82
CA SER A 671 26.68 5.18 -20.98
C SER A 671 27.71 4.41 -21.83
N SER A 672 28.34 5.05 -22.82
CA SER A 672 29.44 4.46 -23.58
C SER A 672 30.71 4.23 -22.77
N GLU A 673 30.84 4.87 -21.60
CA GLU A 673 32.00 4.81 -20.72
C GLU A 673 31.75 3.95 -19.47
N TYR A 674 30.56 3.36 -19.31
CA TYR A 674 30.13 2.62 -18.12
C TYR A 674 31.20 1.64 -17.60
N ASP A 675 31.60 0.66 -18.40
CA ASP A 675 32.62 -0.33 -18.01
C ASP A 675 33.96 0.30 -17.64
N SER A 676 34.37 1.31 -18.42
CA SER A 676 35.63 2.01 -18.18
C SER A 676 35.60 2.75 -16.84
N ILE A 677 34.46 3.37 -16.50
CA ILE A 677 34.29 4.09 -15.24
C ILE A 677 34.29 3.11 -14.06
N ILE A 678 33.55 2.00 -14.13
CA ILE A 678 33.55 0.98 -13.06
C ILE A 678 34.98 0.44 -12.83
N SER A 679 35.72 0.08 -13.88
CA SER A 679 37.11 -0.36 -13.74
C SER A 679 38.05 0.72 -13.21
N LYS A 680 37.83 2.00 -13.55
CA LYS A 680 38.60 3.12 -12.99
C LYS A 680 38.32 3.31 -11.51
N VAL A 681 37.07 3.14 -11.06
CA VAL A 681 36.69 3.14 -9.65
C VAL A 681 37.45 2.04 -8.92
N HIS A 682 37.41 0.81 -9.40
CA HIS A 682 38.13 -0.29 -8.76
C HIS A 682 39.63 -0.01 -8.57
N LYS A 683 40.31 0.38 -9.65
CA LYS A 683 41.73 0.75 -9.61
C LYS A 683 42.03 1.89 -8.64
N LEU A 684 41.12 2.84 -8.49
CA LEU A 684 41.28 3.94 -7.54
C LEU A 684 41.46 3.38 -6.12
N PHE A 685 40.69 2.35 -5.75
CA PHE A 685 40.68 1.74 -4.41
C PHE A 685 41.76 0.68 -4.16
N GLU A 686 42.43 0.18 -5.21
CA GLU A 686 43.57 -0.73 -5.08
C GLU A 686 44.92 -0.03 -4.77
N ILE A 687 44.99 1.31 -4.84
CA ILE A 687 46.24 2.07 -4.66
C ILE A 687 46.63 2.17 -3.19
N ASP A 688 47.91 1.87 -2.91
CA ASP A 688 48.54 1.85 -1.58
C ASP A 688 48.40 3.19 -0.82
N THR A 689 47.82 3.17 0.37
CA THR A 689 47.32 4.35 1.13
C THR A 689 48.38 5.03 2.00
N ILE A 690 49.64 5.04 1.56
CA ILE A 690 50.75 5.63 2.34
C ILE A 690 50.66 7.17 2.41
N ASN A 691 50.00 7.80 1.43
CA ASN A 691 49.70 9.25 1.42
C ASN A 691 48.22 9.49 1.05
N PHE A 692 47.38 9.75 2.05
CA PHE A 692 45.95 9.96 1.87
C PHE A 692 45.65 11.38 1.38
N ASP A 693 45.24 11.53 0.12
CA ASP A 693 44.80 12.80 -0.47
C ASP A 693 43.34 13.06 -0.10
N ILE A 694 43.03 14.13 0.65
CA ILE A 694 41.65 14.44 1.06
C ILE A 694 40.74 14.84 -0.12
N GLU A 695 41.33 15.27 -1.24
CA GLU A 695 40.61 15.68 -2.46
C GLU A 695 40.49 14.53 -3.47
N TRP A 696 40.83 13.29 -3.08
CA TRP A 696 40.87 12.13 -3.98
C TRP A 696 39.57 11.97 -4.78
N ARG A 697 38.42 12.17 -4.13
CA ARG A 697 37.09 12.02 -4.73
C ARG A 697 36.83 13.11 -5.75
N GLU A 698 37.07 14.37 -5.39
CA GLU A 698 36.82 15.52 -6.26
C GLU A 698 37.68 15.45 -7.53
N LYS A 699 38.97 15.07 -7.39
CA LYS A 699 39.87 14.84 -8.53
C LYS A 699 39.40 13.71 -9.43
N PHE A 700 38.91 12.62 -8.84
CA PHE A 700 38.38 11.50 -9.60
C PHE A 700 37.09 11.88 -10.34
N MET A 701 36.09 12.42 -9.64
CA MET A 701 34.80 12.79 -10.22
C MET A 701 34.97 13.84 -11.33
N GLY A 702 35.79 14.87 -11.12
CA GLY A 702 36.09 15.88 -12.15
C GLY A 702 36.89 15.36 -13.35
N SER A 703 37.38 14.12 -13.32
CA SER A 703 38.02 13.46 -14.47
C SER A 703 37.08 12.60 -15.31
N ILE A 704 35.90 12.27 -14.77
CA ILE A 704 34.91 11.39 -15.42
C ILE A 704 33.63 12.13 -15.82
N ILE A 705 33.27 13.20 -15.11
CA ILE A 705 32.13 14.09 -15.40
C ILE A 705 32.69 15.40 -15.92
#